data_AF-A0A812YUA3-F1
#
_entry.id   AF-A0A812YUA3-F1
#
_cell.length_a   1.000
_cell.length_b   1.000
_cell.length_c   1.000
_cell.angle_alpha   90.00
_cell.angle_beta   90.00
_cell.angle_gamma   90.00
#
_symmetry.space_group_name_H-M   'P 1'
#
loop_
_entity.id
_entity.type
_entity.pdbx_description
1 polymer ?
#
loop_
_entity_poly.entity_id
_entity_poly.type
_entity_poly.pdbx_seq_one_letter_code
_entity_poly.pdbx_strand_id
1 'polypeptide(L)'
;MLYQATAEEEQHPGTLEIFKQTMSNEYVASQEVLKFAEENPPDQMYKKKKFIDWAAFRTIHGKTISNTERNKTKPMWRGQFLLWAKNIMALDDEEATEWWNELEQDPKIAKDHNGYKGRKQLYIPNFITKLTDRTSFITHQQEQGNKPIQKPNEEKIEMLRAHVKRQRQDINNEFLQVSRASSAAAEDGDGSGGQRPHKRQKIDLDRELPKFSRAMDKDLSGLKKSFSAVVAKVDSVFEAIKKVDLKLFLTDTAFFGLLRSLELRLHFMYRWNGTVPTPQSVHEELKKLYDAAVASGSGGDIKVDTALLEKGLLEFGEHAAKSDEDIVKACKDRLPLKEPHLVGSEASLLENIQKALSLQTVDDFEKFEVEWTAACSNASSLANSLRKVAGDVCDHIKTKAREAERAEVRRQNAEKQEALKKVRDDAKNAAAEIRKKSCGLGPQMPAVLSADFSMVPAVPEIKNIADVQKLQRDDWSKPWVLKKTDEVQLCLGDSQLQKSFTTFALQCKKAKEQQGGRHQYNLAAGQVKDTVDAVMAKIMPKSDAILDMSNLIENGDKFTQSTWLYAYATDMSFVGLPPNGCAQVRVQATGSVECVIVDLKSFIAGTTEDNKLALTALHKELGKATELQPFLDKNIGVWKHTLTTGEALYLPTGVAVIEKCPPNQAFIYGMRKSFLCKPDASNYEAVLNLFTEDGRNIDRMTKIHEALKSFSADKTGAEPAAAAPATAAVAKPPAGSGDPGSVSPLEKAAADFRGAAAAASLSPAKS
;
A
#
# COMPACT_ATOMS: atom_id res chain seq x y z
N MET A 1 -36.04 15.87 -20.35
CA MET A 1 -36.51 17.11 -21.00
C MET A 1 -37.71 17.71 -20.29
N LEU A 2 -38.98 17.29 -20.49
CA LEU A 2 -40.13 17.94 -19.80
C LEU A 2 -40.00 17.95 -18.26
N TYR A 3 -39.66 16.80 -17.66
CA TYR A 3 -39.43 16.66 -16.21
C TYR A 3 -38.32 17.58 -15.66
N GLN A 4 -37.30 17.91 -16.46
CA GLN A 4 -36.21 18.81 -16.05
C GLN A 4 -36.68 20.26 -16.09
N ALA A 5 -37.38 20.68 -17.16
CA ALA A 5 -37.99 22.00 -17.23
C ALA A 5 -39.03 22.22 -16.12
N THR A 6 -39.67 21.15 -15.63
CA THR A 6 -40.58 21.24 -14.47
C THR A 6 -39.84 21.39 -13.15
N ALA A 7 -38.67 20.77 -12.99
CA ALA A 7 -37.84 20.91 -11.80
C ALA A 7 -37.08 22.26 -11.76
N GLU A 8 -36.68 22.78 -12.92
CA GLU A 8 -36.00 24.08 -13.06
C GLU A 8 -36.97 25.27 -12.93
N GLU A 9 -38.27 25.08 -13.18
CA GLU A 9 -39.30 26.10 -12.96
C GLU A 9 -39.33 26.62 -11.52
N GLU A 10 -39.02 25.77 -10.53
CA GLU A 10 -38.94 26.16 -9.12
C GLU A 10 -37.78 27.12 -8.83
N GLN A 11 -36.68 27.03 -9.60
CA GLN A 11 -35.48 27.88 -9.42
C GLN A 11 -35.46 29.05 -10.41
N HIS A 12 -36.05 28.89 -11.59
CA HIS A 12 -36.10 29.85 -12.68
C HIS A 12 -37.51 29.84 -13.32
N PRO A 13 -38.42 30.71 -12.85
CA PRO A 13 -39.79 30.79 -13.36
C PRO A 13 -39.82 31.19 -14.84
N GLY A 14 -40.65 30.51 -15.64
CA GLY A 14 -40.79 30.70 -17.09
C GLY A 14 -40.04 29.67 -17.95
N THR A 15 -39.22 28.82 -17.35
CA THR A 15 -38.45 27.77 -18.04
C THR A 15 -39.36 26.71 -18.68
N LEU A 16 -40.47 26.37 -18.02
CA LEU A 16 -41.47 25.41 -18.51
C LEU A 16 -42.22 25.95 -19.74
N GLU A 17 -42.47 27.25 -19.79
CA GLU A 17 -43.19 27.90 -20.89
C GLU A 17 -42.30 28.05 -22.11
N ILE A 18 -41.03 28.43 -21.90
CA ILE A 18 -39.99 28.42 -22.93
C ILE A 18 -39.79 27.00 -23.47
N PHE A 19 -39.72 25.99 -22.61
CA PHE A 19 -39.62 24.59 -23.03
C PHE A 19 -40.80 24.15 -23.91
N LYS A 20 -42.03 24.50 -23.52
CA LYS A 20 -43.23 24.18 -24.31
C LYS A 20 -43.20 24.88 -25.67
N GLN A 21 -42.83 26.17 -25.73
CA GLN A 21 -42.67 26.89 -27.00
C GLN A 21 -41.56 26.29 -27.88
N THR A 22 -40.42 25.94 -27.29
CA THR A 22 -39.28 25.33 -28.00
C THR A 22 -39.64 23.96 -28.58
N MET A 23 -40.38 23.15 -27.82
CA MET A 23 -40.85 21.83 -28.26
C MET A 23 -42.06 21.87 -29.20
N SER A 24 -42.71 23.02 -29.35
CA SER A 24 -43.80 23.22 -30.31
C SER A 24 -43.27 23.36 -31.74
N ASN A 25 -41.99 23.70 -31.92
CA ASN A 25 -41.34 23.82 -33.21
C ASN A 25 -40.53 22.55 -33.51
N GLU A 26 -40.97 21.76 -34.49
CA GLU A 26 -40.42 20.44 -34.81
C GLU A 26 -38.92 20.46 -35.16
N TYR A 27 -38.44 21.52 -35.82
CA TYR A 27 -37.02 21.67 -36.16
C TYR A 27 -36.16 21.94 -34.93
N VAL A 28 -36.61 22.84 -34.05
CA VAL A 28 -35.87 23.21 -32.84
C VAL A 28 -35.95 22.08 -31.81
N ALA A 29 -37.09 21.41 -31.70
CA ALA A 29 -37.26 20.22 -30.88
C ALA A 29 -36.30 19.09 -31.30
N SER A 30 -36.14 18.86 -32.61
CA SER A 30 -35.20 17.85 -33.13
C SER A 30 -33.75 18.20 -32.80
N GLN A 31 -33.34 19.47 -32.94
CA GLN A 31 -32.01 19.94 -32.56
C GLN A 31 -31.75 19.80 -31.05
N GLU A 32 -32.71 20.14 -30.20
CA GLU A 32 -32.60 19.99 -28.75
C GLU A 32 -32.63 18.52 -28.30
N VAL A 33 -33.37 17.64 -28.98
CA VAL A 33 -33.32 16.19 -28.76
C VAL A 33 -31.95 15.62 -29.14
N LEU A 34 -31.38 16.06 -30.26
CA LEU A 34 -30.05 15.64 -30.71
C LEU A 34 -28.97 16.10 -29.74
N LYS A 35 -29.01 17.36 -29.32
CA LYS A 35 -28.12 17.94 -28.30
C LYS A 35 -28.26 17.22 -26.95
N PHE A 36 -29.48 16.91 -26.53
CA PHE A 36 -29.73 16.12 -25.33
C PHE A 36 -29.16 14.69 -25.45
N ALA A 37 -29.23 14.07 -26.62
CA ALA A 37 -28.67 12.75 -26.90
C ALA A 37 -27.13 12.75 -26.97
N GLU A 38 -26.51 13.87 -27.38
CA GLU A 38 -25.05 14.05 -27.31
C GLU A 38 -24.56 14.20 -25.87
N GLU A 39 -25.30 14.90 -25.02
CA GLU A 39 -24.91 15.19 -23.64
C GLU A 39 -25.15 14.05 -22.63
N ASN A 40 -25.89 13.00 -23.01
CA ASN A 40 -26.29 11.93 -22.09
C ASN A 40 -26.01 10.52 -22.67
N PRO A 41 -25.58 9.54 -21.85
CA PRO A 41 -25.40 8.17 -22.32
C PRO A 41 -26.73 7.56 -22.82
N PRO A 42 -26.69 6.68 -23.84
CA PRO A 42 -27.90 6.14 -24.48
C PRO A 42 -28.70 5.16 -23.60
N ASP A 43 -28.13 4.69 -22.49
CA ASP A 43 -28.74 3.71 -21.61
C ASP A 43 -29.78 4.34 -20.66
N GLN A 44 -30.94 3.67 -20.54
CA GLN A 44 -32.09 4.10 -19.71
C GLN A 44 -31.73 4.32 -18.24
N MET A 45 -30.69 3.65 -17.72
CA MET A 45 -30.22 3.82 -16.35
C MET A 45 -29.69 5.24 -16.05
N TYR A 46 -29.24 5.98 -17.08
CA TYR A 46 -28.64 7.31 -16.95
C TYR A 46 -29.58 8.46 -17.33
N LYS A 47 -30.78 8.15 -17.87
CA LYS A 47 -31.80 9.16 -18.24
C LYS A 47 -32.36 9.98 -17.06
N LYS A 48 -32.10 9.58 -15.81
CA LYS A 48 -32.71 10.18 -14.60
C LYS A 48 -31.78 11.05 -13.74
N LYS A 49 -30.58 11.43 -14.19
CA LYS A 49 -29.63 12.14 -13.30
C LYS A 49 -28.90 13.32 -13.95
N LYS A 50 -29.45 14.52 -13.78
CA LYS A 50 -28.70 15.75 -13.43
C LYS A 50 -29.54 16.43 -12.35
N PHE A 51 -29.16 16.32 -11.08
CA PHE A 51 -28.48 17.39 -10.33
C PHE A 51 -27.37 16.82 -9.46
N ILE A 52 -26.28 17.58 -9.30
CA ILE A 52 -25.23 17.37 -8.28
C ILE A 52 -25.93 17.31 -6.92
N ASP A 53 -26.13 16.11 -6.38
CA ASP A 53 -26.82 15.90 -5.08
C ASP A 53 -25.98 16.46 -3.91
N TRP A 54 -24.67 16.64 -4.09
CA TRP A 54 -23.79 17.25 -3.11
C TRP A 54 -22.53 17.81 -3.75
N ALA A 55 -22.09 18.96 -3.23
CA ALA A 55 -20.75 19.48 -3.41
C ALA A 55 -20.06 19.42 -2.04
N ALA A 56 -18.96 18.69 -1.92
CA ALA A 56 -18.15 18.74 -0.71
C ALA A 56 -16.72 19.15 -1.06
N PHE A 57 -16.24 20.14 -0.33
CA PHE A 57 -14.83 20.41 -0.22
C PHE A 57 -14.22 19.33 0.66
N ARG A 58 -13.49 18.41 0.04
CA ARG A 58 -12.73 17.40 0.78
C ARG A 58 -11.27 17.78 0.78
N THR A 59 -10.75 17.94 1.98
CA THR A 59 -9.31 17.98 2.22
C THR A 59 -8.85 16.54 2.39
N ILE A 60 -8.26 15.98 1.33
CA ILE A 60 -7.72 14.63 1.39
C ILE A 60 -6.35 14.71 2.05
N HIS A 61 -6.27 14.17 3.26
CA HIS A 61 -5.02 13.99 3.98
C HIS A 61 -4.47 12.61 3.66
N GLY A 62 -3.46 12.57 2.80
CA GLY A 62 -2.79 11.33 2.42
C GLY A 62 -1.30 11.39 2.69
N LYS A 63 -0.69 10.22 2.82
CA LYS A 63 0.77 10.07 2.77
C LYS A 63 1.10 9.39 1.45
N THR A 64 1.67 10.13 0.52
CA THR A 64 2.22 9.53 -0.69
C THR A 64 3.62 9.03 -0.36
N ILE A 65 3.89 7.79 -0.71
CA ILE A 65 5.25 7.27 -0.75
C ILE A 65 5.86 7.80 -2.04
N SER A 66 6.66 8.86 -1.95
CA SER A 66 7.41 9.35 -3.10
C SER A 66 8.79 8.69 -3.10
N ASN A 67 9.13 8.00 -4.18
CA ASN A 67 10.48 7.51 -4.40
C ASN A 67 11.26 8.64 -5.06
N THR A 68 12.07 9.36 -4.28
CA THR A 68 12.95 10.40 -4.83
C THR A 68 14.35 9.83 -4.99
N GLU A 69 14.86 9.80 -6.22
CA GLU A 69 16.24 9.42 -6.51
C GLU A 69 17.15 10.67 -6.35
N ARG A 70 18.14 10.59 -5.46
CA ARG A 70 19.18 11.62 -5.35
C ARG A 70 20.55 10.98 -5.59
N ASN A 71 21.20 11.34 -6.69
CA ASN A 71 22.60 11.03 -6.94
C ASN A 71 23.46 11.89 -6.00
N LYS A 72 23.97 11.31 -4.90
CA LYS A 72 24.94 11.97 -4.03
C LYS A 72 26.30 11.30 -4.21
N THR A 73 27.30 12.08 -4.62
CA THR A 73 28.72 11.67 -4.60
C THR A 73 29.25 11.68 -3.16
N LYS A 74 30.05 10.68 -2.79
CA LYS A 74 30.69 10.62 -1.47
C LYS A 74 32.21 10.60 -1.62
N PRO A 75 32.97 11.47 -0.92
CA PRO A 75 34.42 11.40 -0.94
C PRO A 75 34.90 10.16 -0.18
N MET A 76 35.74 9.34 -0.82
CA MET A 76 36.39 8.18 -0.21
C MET A 76 37.88 8.17 -0.54
N TRP A 77 38.71 7.74 0.40
CA TRP A 77 40.12 7.41 0.16
C TRP A 77 40.26 5.90 -0.10
N ARG A 78 41.34 5.47 -0.75
CA ARG A 78 41.51 4.10 -1.28
C ARG A 78 41.10 2.98 -0.32
N GLY A 79 41.59 2.97 0.92
CA GLY A 79 41.24 1.91 1.88
C GLY A 79 39.78 1.93 2.35
N GLN A 80 39.14 3.10 2.39
CA GLN A 80 37.71 3.20 2.68
C GLN A 80 36.86 2.72 1.49
N PHE A 81 37.33 2.96 0.26
CA PHE A 81 36.69 2.45 -0.94
C PHE A 81 36.77 0.93 -1.04
N LEU A 82 37.95 0.33 -0.84
CA LEU A 82 38.11 -1.13 -0.88
C LEU A 82 37.21 -1.81 0.16
N LEU A 83 37.12 -1.25 1.37
CA LEU A 83 36.23 -1.76 2.41
C LEU A 83 34.74 -1.62 2.02
N TRP A 84 34.37 -0.54 1.34
CA TRP A 84 33.01 -0.33 0.83
C TRP A 84 32.69 -1.28 -0.33
N ALA A 85 33.59 -1.46 -1.29
CA ALA A 85 33.46 -2.37 -2.41
C ALA A 85 33.30 -3.82 -1.93
N LYS A 86 34.12 -4.24 -0.96
CA LYS A 86 34.04 -5.57 -0.35
C LYS A 86 32.75 -5.79 0.44
N ASN A 87 32.38 -4.86 1.32
CA ASN A 87 31.27 -5.07 2.25
C ASN A 87 29.89 -4.76 1.67
N ILE A 88 29.80 -3.82 0.71
CA ILE A 88 28.53 -3.34 0.16
C ILE A 88 28.31 -3.85 -1.26
N MET A 89 29.35 -3.85 -2.09
CA MET A 89 29.26 -4.31 -3.49
C MET A 89 29.61 -5.80 -3.66
N ALA A 90 30.10 -6.46 -2.60
CA ALA A 90 30.49 -7.87 -2.58
C ALA A 90 31.54 -8.24 -3.66
N LEU A 91 32.42 -7.31 -3.99
CA LEU A 91 33.53 -7.52 -4.92
C LEU A 91 34.74 -8.14 -4.22
N ASP A 92 35.55 -8.88 -4.97
CA ASP A 92 36.82 -9.40 -4.47
C ASP A 92 37.89 -8.30 -4.37
N ASP A 93 39.01 -8.61 -3.69
CA ASP A 93 40.05 -7.61 -3.42
C ASP A 93 40.82 -7.18 -4.71
N GLU A 94 40.82 -8.02 -5.75
CA GLU A 94 41.49 -7.76 -7.03
C GLU A 94 40.63 -6.85 -7.92
N GLU A 95 39.36 -7.21 -8.14
CA GLU A 95 38.33 -6.44 -8.84
C GLU A 95 38.11 -5.07 -8.18
N ALA A 96 38.06 -5.00 -6.85
CA ALA A 96 37.93 -3.73 -6.14
C ALA A 96 39.16 -2.83 -6.31
N THR A 97 40.35 -3.41 -6.48
CA THR A 97 41.57 -2.66 -6.73
C THR A 97 41.64 -2.15 -8.17
N GLU A 98 41.24 -2.97 -9.14
CA GLU A 98 41.11 -2.57 -10.54
C GLU A 98 40.09 -1.44 -10.69
N TRP A 99 38.92 -1.57 -10.06
CA TRP A 99 37.89 -0.53 -10.10
C TRP A 99 38.36 0.79 -9.49
N TRP A 100 39.12 0.76 -8.39
CA TRP A 100 39.72 1.99 -7.85
C TRP A 100 40.66 2.64 -8.86
N ASN A 101 41.49 1.85 -9.54
CA ASN A 101 42.44 2.36 -10.53
C ASN A 101 41.73 2.97 -11.75
N GLU A 102 40.62 2.37 -12.19
CA GLU A 102 39.75 2.93 -13.23
C GLU A 102 39.16 4.28 -12.81
N LEU A 103 38.60 4.37 -11.59
CA LEU A 103 38.05 5.63 -11.06
C LEU A 103 39.14 6.69 -10.84
N GLU A 104 40.37 6.27 -10.53
CA GLU A 104 41.52 7.15 -10.39
C GLU A 104 42.01 7.69 -11.75
N GLN A 105 41.78 6.97 -12.83
CA GLN A 105 42.11 7.39 -14.19
C GLN A 105 40.98 8.18 -14.87
N ASP A 106 39.73 8.02 -14.44
CA ASP A 106 38.59 8.75 -15.01
C ASP A 106 38.72 10.27 -14.78
N PRO A 107 38.68 11.11 -15.84
CA PRO A 107 38.69 12.56 -15.73
C PRO A 107 37.37 13.17 -15.22
N LYS A 108 36.26 12.42 -15.23
CA LYS A 108 34.94 12.91 -14.79
C LYS A 108 34.75 12.87 -13.28
N ILE A 109 35.62 12.18 -12.55
CA ILE A 109 35.55 12.03 -11.10
C ILE A 109 36.40 13.11 -10.44
N ALA A 110 35.77 13.91 -9.57
CA ALA A 110 36.47 14.94 -8.82
C ALA A 110 37.50 14.30 -7.85
N LYS A 111 38.71 14.86 -7.81
CA LYS A 111 39.86 14.37 -7.04
C LYS A 111 40.33 15.45 -6.09
N ASP A 112 40.36 15.15 -4.80
CA ASP A 112 40.95 16.01 -3.78
C ASP A 112 42.31 15.44 -3.37
N HIS A 113 43.38 16.16 -3.71
CA HIS A 113 44.75 15.75 -3.41
C HIS A 113 45.17 16.05 -1.95
N ASN A 114 44.43 16.93 -1.25
CA ASN A 114 44.67 17.33 0.14
C ASN A 114 43.51 16.90 1.07
N GLY A 115 42.83 15.80 0.73
CA GLY A 115 41.67 15.29 1.47
C GLY A 115 41.98 14.82 2.90
N TYR A 116 41.04 14.09 3.51
CA TYR A 116 41.11 13.67 4.93
C TYR A 116 42.50 13.15 5.36
N LYS A 117 43.14 13.87 6.29
CA LYS A 117 44.51 13.59 6.80
C LYS A 117 45.61 13.62 5.73
N GLY A 118 45.49 14.46 4.71
CA GLY A 118 46.48 14.62 3.64
C GLY A 118 46.51 13.47 2.63
N ARG A 119 45.46 12.64 2.60
CA ARG A 119 45.35 11.49 1.68
C ARG A 119 44.45 11.84 0.50
N LYS A 120 44.81 11.37 -0.68
CA LYS A 120 44.01 11.52 -1.91
C LYS A 120 42.60 10.93 -1.74
N GLN A 121 41.57 11.72 -2.05
CA GLN A 121 40.17 11.32 -2.02
C GLN A 121 39.53 11.45 -3.41
N LEU A 122 38.70 10.46 -3.78
CA LEU A 122 37.89 10.47 -4.98
C LEU A 122 36.41 10.64 -4.61
N TYR A 123 35.67 11.45 -5.37
CA TYR A 123 34.24 11.68 -5.15
C TYR A 123 33.41 10.67 -5.94
N ILE A 124 33.13 9.53 -5.31
CA ILE A 124 32.54 8.36 -5.97
C ILE A 124 31.01 8.50 -5.97
N PRO A 125 30.34 8.35 -7.14
CA PRO A 125 28.88 8.31 -7.23
C PRO A 125 28.36 7.08 -6.50
N ASN A 126 27.69 7.26 -5.37
CA ASN A 126 27.15 6.14 -4.60
C ASN A 126 25.72 5.83 -5.10
N PHE A 127 25.44 4.56 -5.42
CA PHE A 127 24.16 4.13 -5.99
C PHE A 127 22.95 4.51 -5.12
N ILE A 128 21.92 4.97 -5.83
CA ILE A 128 20.52 5.26 -5.48
C ILE A 128 20.09 4.83 -4.07
N THR A 129 20.16 5.76 -3.12
CA THR A 129 19.34 5.64 -1.90
C THR A 129 17.88 5.90 -2.29
N LYS A 130 17.07 4.86 -2.41
CA LYS A 130 15.60 5.00 -2.45
C LYS A 130 15.16 5.49 -1.07
N LEU A 131 15.02 6.80 -0.90
CA LEU A 131 14.38 7.35 0.28
C LEU A 131 12.87 7.17 0.10
N THR A 132 12.28 6.32 0.94
CA THR A 132 10.83 6.14 1.05
C THR A 132 10.27 7.28 1.90
N ASP A 133 10.27 8.50 1.35
CA ASP A 133 9.76 9.65 2.10
C ASP A 133 8.24 9.63 2.13
N ARG A 134 7.69 9.64 3.35
CA ARG A 134 6.25 9.79 3.57
C ARG A 134 5.91 11.27 3.48
N THR A 135 5.84 11.77 2.26
CA THR A 135 5.37 13.13 2.00
C THR A 135 3.86 13.19 2.27
N SER A 136 3.48 13.90 3.32
CA SER A 136 2.09 14.26 3.56
C SER A 136 1.68 15.21 2.46
N PHE A 137 0.64 14.85 1.70
CA PHE A 137 0.01 15.78 0.80
C PHE A 137 -1.33 16.21 1.38
N ILE A 138 -1.66 17.46 1.11
CA ILE A 138 -2.97 18.02 1.36
C ILE A 138 -3.45 18.45 -0.02
N THR A 139 -4.33 17.63 -0.60
CA THR A 139 -4.97 17.98 -1.86
C THR A 139 -6.39 18.39 -1.53
N HIS A 140 -6.71 19.63 -1.90
CA HIS A 140 -8.08 20.13 -1.84
C HIS A 140 -8.76 19.70 -3.13
N GLN A 141 -9.76 18.83 -3.01
CA GLN A 141 -10.56 18.42 -4.13
C GLN A 141 -12.00 18.86 -3.89
N GLN A 142 -12.53 19.60 -4.85
CA GLN A 142 -13.96 19.86 -4.91
C GLN A 142 -14.59 18.66 -5.62
N GLU A 143 -15.25 17.79 -4.85
CA GLU A 143 -16.01 16.68 -5.42
C GLU A 143 -17.46 17.13 -5.58
N GLN A 144 -17.94 17.09 -6.82
CA GLN A 144 -19.34 17.28 -7.18
C GLN A 144 -19.82 15.97 -7.78
N GLY A 145 -20.91 15.40 -7.28
CA GLY A 145 -21.39 14.13 -7.82
C GLY A 145 -22.77 13.72 -7.35
N ASN A 146 -23.27 12.66 -7.99
CA ASN A 146 -24.53 12.01 -7.66
C ASN A 146 -24.25 10.72 -6.89
N LYS A 147 -25.25 10.15 -6.19
CA LYS A 147 -25.10 8.89 -5.42
C LYS A 147 -24.23 7.87 -6.16
N PRO A 148 -23.12 7.40 -5.56
CA PRO A 148 -22.14 6.55 -6.24
C PRO A 148 -22.78 5.23 -6.70
N ILE A 149 -22.52 4.84 -7.94
CA ILE A 149 -22.86 3.49 -8.43
C ILE A 149 -21.87 2.54 -7.76
N GLN A 150 -22.32 1.78 -6.76
CA GLN A 150 -21.49 0.72 -6.17
C GLN A 150 -21.25 -0.38 -7.21
N LYS A 151 -19.98 -0.63 -7.54
CA LYS A 151 -19.50 -1.73 -8.40
C LYS A 151 -20.15 -1.75 -9.81
N PRO A 152 -19.82 -0.80 -10.70
CA PRO A 152 -20.24 -0.91 -12.10
C PRO A 152 -19.58 -2.13 -12.76
N ASN A 153 -20.33 -2.88 -13.58
CA ASN A 153 -19.77 -3.98 -14.37
C ASN A 153 -18.88 -3.44 -15.50
N GLU A 154 -18.09 -4.33 -16.12
CA GLU A 154 -17.09 -3.97 -17.13
C GLU A 154 -17.72 -3.35 -18.39
N GLU A 155 -18.89 -3.85 -18.81
CA GLU A 155 -19.67 -3.29 -19.92
C GLU A 155 -20.13 -1.84 -19.66
N LYS A 156 -20.54 -1.51 -18.42
CA LYS A 156 -20.91 -0.14 -18.04
C LYS A 156 -19.70 0.80 -18.02
N ILE A 157 -18.55 0.28 -17.59
CA ILE A 157 -17.29 1.06 -17.61
C ILE A 157 -16.90 1.37 -19.06
N GLU A 158 -17.01 0.40 -19.96
CA GLU A 158 -16.68 0.57 -21.37
C GLU A 158 -17.64 1.51 -22.09
N MET A 159 -18.94 1.43 -21.80
CA MET A 159 -19.95 2.34 -22.32
C MET A 159 -19.74 3.79 -21.84
N LEU A 160 -19.39 4.00 -20.55
CA LEU A 160 -19.03 5.32 -20.03
C LEU A 160 -17.75 5.87 -20.69
N ARG A 161 -16.73 5.03 -20.90
CA ARG A 161 -15.51 5.41 -21.63
C ARG A 161 -15.82 5.78 -23.09
N ALA A 162 -16.71 5.04 -23.75
CA ALA A 162 -17.15 5.34 -25.10
C ALA A 162 -17.95 6.65 -25.17
N HIS A 163 -18.77 6.96 -24.17
CA HIS A 163 -19.51 8.22 -24.09
C HIS A 163 -18.58 9.42 -23.86
N VAL A 164 -17.59 9.32 -22.96
CA VAL A 164 -16.57 10.36 -22.76
C VAL A 164 -15.76 10.61 -24.03
N LYS A 165 -15.48 9.56 -24.82
CA LYS A 165 -14.82 9.72 -26.14
C LYS A 165 -15.71 10.39 -27.21
N ARG A 166 -17.04 10.29 -27.10
CA ARG A 166 -18.00 10.97 -28.01
C ARG A 166 -18.13 12.45 -27.69
N GLN A 167 -18.01 12.83 -26.42
CA GLN A 167 -17.98 14.23 -26.01
C GLN A 167 -16.64 14.82 -26.46
N ARG A 168 -16.64 15.60 -27.55
CA ARG A 168 -15.49 16.44 -27.91
C ARG A 168 -15.30 17.48 -26.81
N GLN A 169 -14.48 17.17 -25.81
CA GLN A 169 -13.92 18.19 -24.93
C GLN A 169 -12.76 18.87 -25.65
N ASP A 170 -13.08 19.72 -26.62
CA ASP A 170 -12.16 20.78 -27.00
C ASP A 170 -12.15 21.77 -25.83
N ILE A 171 -11.09 21.72 -25.02
CA ILE A 171 -10.80 22.76 -24.02
C ILE A 171 -10.28 23.98 -24.79
N ASN A 172 -11.17 24.63 -25.54
CA ASN A 172 -10.96 25.98 -26.07
C ASN A 172 -11.57 26.98 -25.09
N ASN A 173 -11.06 27.00 -23.86
CA ASN A 173 -11.40 28.03 -22.89
C ASN A 173 -10.31 29.11 -22.97
N GLU A 174 -10.66 30.28 -23.51
CA GLU A 174 -9.79 31.46 -23.69
C GLU A 174 -9.03 31.84 -22.41
N PHE A 175 -9.63 31.57 -21.24
CA PHE A 175 -9.02 31.80 -19.94
C PHE A 175 -7.74 30.96 -19.68
N LEU A 176 -7.61 29.80 -20.32
CA LEU A 176 -6.43 28.93 -20.23
C LEU A 176 -5.38 29.24 -21.32
N GLN A 177 -5.70 30.11 -22.28
CA GLN A 177 -4.72 30.69 -23.21
C GLN A 177 -4.16 31.99 -22.63
N VAL A 178 -3.48 31.91 -21.49
CA VAL A 178 -2.60 33.00 -21.07
C VAL A 178 -1.34 32.95 -21.94
N SER A 179 -1.17 34.05 -22.69
CA SER A 179 -0.01 34.48 -23.44
C SER A 179 1.32 33.83 -23.04
N ARG A 180 1.89 33.05 -23.96
CA ARG A 180 3.30 32.69 -23.92
C ARG A 180 4.13 33.89 -24.41
N ALA A 181 4.19 34.94 -23.58
CA ALA A 181 5.15 36.02 -23.75
C ALA A 181 6.38 35.75 -22.89
N SER A 182 7.53 35.67 -23.56
CA SER A 182 8.91 35.74 -23.07
C SER A 182 9.51 34.55 -22.29
N SER A 183 10.40 33.79 -22.95
CA SER A 183 11.81 33.59 -22.53
C SER A 183 12.48 32.42 -23.26
N ALA A 184 13.16 32.71 -24.37
CA ALA A 184 14.27 32.00 -25.01
C ALA A 184 14.40 32.61 -26.43
N ALA A 185 15.54 33.01 -26.97
CA ALA A 185 16.94 32.84 -26.62
C ALA A 185 17.71 34.05 -27.19
N ALA A 186 18.69 34.58 -26.46
CA ALA A 186 19.77 35.33 -27.06
C ALA A 186 20.92 34.33 -27.21
N GLU A 187 21.21 33.99 -28.46
CA GLU A 187 22.31 33.14 -28.87
C GLU A 187 23.65 33.81 -28.55
N ASP A 188 24.57 33.01 -28.04
CA ASP A 188 25.98 33.35 -27.89
C ASP A 188 26.59 33.68 -29.25
N GLY A 189 26.91 34.95 -29.44
CA GLY A 189 27.75 35.45 -30.54
C GLY A 189 29.17 35.71 -30.03
N ASP A 190 30.09 34.89 -30.51
CA ASP A 190 31.54 35.06 -30.38
C ASP A 190 31.98 36.45 -30.89
N GLY A 191 32.85 37.11 -30.13
CA GLY A 191 33.22 38.50 -30.36
C GLY A 191 34.33 38.97 -29.43
N SER A 192 35.55 38.55 -29.72
CA SER A 192 36.78 39.13 -29.18
C SER A 192 36.80 40.66 -29.38
N GLY A 193 36.68 41.42 -28.29
CA GLY A 193 36.79 42.87 -28.30
C GLY A 193 37.39 43.38 -26.99
N GLY A 194 38.61 43.89 -27.05
CA GLY A 194 39.39 44.33 -25.89
C GLY A 194 38.64 45.30 -24.98
N GLN A 195 38.78 45.09 -23.67
CA GLN A 195 38.34 46.01 -22.63
C GLN A 195 38.96 47.39 -22.86
N ARG A 196 38.15 48.34 -23.33
CA ARG A 196 38.43 49.77 -23.15
C ARG A 196 38.07 50.13 -21.71
N PRO A 197 38.87 50.94 -21.01
CA PRO A 197 38.52 51.41 -19.67
C PRO A 197 37.21 52.20 -19.76
N HIS A 198 36.22 51.85 -18.94
CA HIS A 198 34.98 52.59 -18.82
C HIS A 198 35.32 54.05 -18.48
N LYS A 199 35.03 54.99 -19.40
CA LYS A 199 35.01 56.42 -19.06
C LYS A 199 34.02 56.60 -17.93
N ARG A 200 34.47 57.09 -16.77
CA ARG A 200 33.59 57.52 -15.66
C ARG A 200 32.46 58.36 -16.26
N GLN A 201 31.21 57.99 -15.99
CA GLN A 201 30.06 58.80 -16.41
C GLN A 201 30.24 60.19 -15.80
N LYS A 202 29.96 61.23 -16.59
CA LYS A 202 30.06 62.62 -16.11
C LYS A 202 28.90 62.85 -15.14
N ILE A 203 29.16 62.71 -13.85
CA ILE A 203 28.18 62.94 -12.78
C ILE A 203 28.00 64.45 -12.62
N ASP A 204 26.75 64.89 -12.72
CA ASP A 204 26.34 66.27 -12.48
C ASP A 204 25.72 66.36 -11.08
N LEU A 205 26.47 66.93 -10.13
CA LEU A 205 26.10 66.96 -8.71
C LEU A 205 24.80 67.75 -8.48
N ASP A 206 24.57 68.83 -9.23
CA ASP A 206 23.36 69.67 -9.10
C ASP A 206 22.08 68.87 -9.42
N ARG A 207 22.21 67.83 -10.25
CA ARG A 207 21.09 66.97 -10.64
C ARG A 207 21.00 65.69 -9.82
N GLU A 208 22.13 65.10 -9.45
CA GLU A 208 22.17 63.79 -8.82
C GLU A 208 22.04 63.88 -7.28
N LEU A 209 22.51 64.94 -6.61
CA LEU A 209 22.35 65.12 -5.16
C LEU A 209 20.87 65.18 -4.71
N PRO A 210 19.96 65.94 -5.36
CA PRO A 210 18.55 65.97 -4.97
C PRO A 210 17.83 64.64 -5.22
N LYS A 211 18.24 63.88 -6.26
CA LYS A 211 17.68 62.55 -6.54
C LYS A 211 18.15 61.53 -5.51
N PHE A 212 19.44 61.56 -5.18
CA PHE A 212 20.02 60.66 -4.19
C PHE A 212 19.41 60.93 -2.81
N SER A 213 19.30 62.18 -2.39
CA SER A 213 18.62 62.56 -1.13
C SER A 213 17.17 62.02 -1.06
N ARG A 214 16.38 62.11 -2.14
CA ARG A 214 15.03 61.51 -2.19
C ARG A 214 15.04 59.98 -2.13
N ALA A 215 16.06 59.33 -2.72
CA ALA A 215 16.23 57.89 -2.62
C ALA A 215 16.57 57.48 -1.19
N MET A 216 17.46 58.22 -0.52
CA MET A 216 17.82 58.02 0.88
C MET A 216 16.60 58.18 1.82
N ASP A 217 15.74 59.18 1.61
CA ASP A 217 14.48 59.33 2.35
C ASP A 217 13.58 58.09 2.19
N LYS A 218 13.47 57.57 0.96
CA LYS A 218 12.68 56.38 0.66
C LYS A 218 13.26 55.14 1.35
N ASP A 219 14.58 54.95 1.29
CA ASP A 219 15.28 53.85 1.94
C ASP A 219 15.08 53.87 3.46
N LEU A 220 15.26 55.04 4.08
CA LEU A 220 15.03 55.23 5.50
C LEU A 220 13.58 54.95 5.89
N SER A 221 12.60 55.42 5.09
CA SER A 221 11.19 55.12 5.32
C SER A 221 10.88 53.61 5.23
N GLY A 222 11.54 52.89 4.32
CA GLY A 222 11.44 51.44 4.16
C GLY A 222 12.05 50.67 5.34
N LEU A 223 13.17 51.15 5.87
CA LEU A 223 13.80 50.63 7.07
C LEU A 223 12.90 50.80 8.30
N LYS A 224 12.33 52.00 8.52
CA LYS A 224 11.37 52.25 9.62
C LYS A 224 10.18 51.30 9.57
N LYS A 225 9.58 51.11 8.39
CA LYS A 225 8.47 50.14 8.19
C LYS A 225 8.91 48.71 8.51
N SER A 226 10.12 48.33 8.10
CA SER A 226 10.67 47.00 8.36
C SER A 226 10.89 46.74 9.85
N PHE A 227 11.46 47.70 10.58
CA PHE A 227 11.65 47.59 12.03
C PHE A 227 10.32 47.60 12.79
N SER A 228 9.35 48.45 12.41
CA SER A 228 8.01 48.45 13.00
C SER A 228 7.29 47.10 12.85
N ALA A 229 7.36 46.49 11.66
CA ALA A 229 6.80 45.14 11.44
C ALA A 229 7.49 44.05 12.28
N VAL A 230 8.78 44.24 12.56
CA VAL A 230 9.55 43.31 13.40
C VAL A 230 9.20 43.48 14.88
N VAL A 231 8.99 44.70 15.37
CA VAL A 231 8.52 44.97 16.75
C VAL A 231 7.20 44.24 17.01
N ALA A 232 6.22 44.34 16.12
CA ALA A 232 4.96 43.60 16.25
C ALA A 232 5.15 42.07 16.32
N LYS A 233 6.16 41.54 15.62
CA LYS A 233 6.51 40.11 15.69
C LYS A 233 7.13 39.75 17.03
N VAL A 234 7.98 40.61 17.58
CA VAL A 234 8.61 40.45 18.88
C VAL A 234 7.56 40.46 20.00
N ASP A 235 6.54 41.30 19.91
CA ASP A 235 5.40 41.29 20.86
C ASP A 235 4.69 39.93 20.89
N SER A 236 4.50 39.30 19.72
CA SER A 236 3.94 37.96 19.64
C SER A 236 4.84 36.88 20.26
N VAL A 237 6.16 37.09 20.27
CA VAL A 237 7.13 36.20 20.93
C VAL A 237 7.00 36.32 22.45
N PHE A 238 6.86 37.52 22.99
CA PHE A 238 6.65 37.72 24.44
C PHE A 238 5.41 37.00 24.94
N GLU A 239 4.30 37.10 24.21
CA GLU A 239 3.06 36.39 24.55
C GLU A 239 3.19 34.87 24.43
N ALA A 240 4.05 34.38 23.54
CA ALA A 240 4.35 32.95 23.45
C ALA A 240 5.23 32.47 24.62
N ILE A 241 6.24 33.26 25.01
CA ILE A 241 7.17 32.96 26.11
C ILE A 241 6.41 32.82 27.45
N LYS A 242 5.42 33.69 27.71
CA LYS A 242 4.56 33.61 28.91
C LYS A 242 3.80 32.28 29.06
N LYS A 243 3.64 31.53 27.97
CA LYS A 243 2.89 30.26 27.92
C LYS A 243 3.79 29.03 27.89
N VAL A 244 5.11 29.21 27.96
CA VAL A 244 6.08 28.13 27.94
C VAL A 244 6.08 27.39 29.27
N ASP A 245 6.15 26.07 29.21
CA ASP A 245 6.38 25.22 30.39
C ASP A 245 7.77 25.52 30.98
N LEU A 246 7.80 25.88 32.27
CA LEU A 246 9.02 26.18 33.02
C LEU A 246 10.06 25.05 32.94
N LYS A 247 9.60 23.79 32.85
CA LYS A 247 10.49 22.63 32.73
C LYS A 247 11.18 22.56 31.38
N LEU A 248 10.50 22.99 30.31
CA LEU A 248 11.09 23.08 28.98
C LEU A 248 12.17 24.18 28.92
N PHE A 249 11.91 25.33 29.55
CA PHE A 249 12.86 26.43 29.63
C PHE A 249 14.18 26.00 30.28
N LEU A 250 14.12 25.21 31.36
CA LEU A 250 15.31 24.71 32.03
C LEU A 250 16.05 23.64 31.22
N THR A 251 15.35 22.76 30.51
CA THR A 251 15.98 21.56 29.92
C THR A 251 16.46 21.73 28.48
N ASP A 252 16.00 22.75 27.76
CA ASP A 252 16.27 22.92 26.33
C ASP A 252 17.32 24.00 26.03
N THR A 253 18.57 23.57 25.87
CA THR A 253 19.72 24.46 25.57
C THR A 253 19.58 25.17 24.22
N ALA A 254 18.87 24.59 23.25
CA ALA A 254 18.64 25.22 21.95
C ALA A 254 17.65 26.37 22.08
N PHE A 255 16.59 26.20 22.87
CA PHE A 255 15.64 27.27 23.18
C PHE A 255 16.34 28.46 23.84
N PHE A 256 17.22 28.18 24.82
CA PHE A 256 18.03 29.22 25.46
C PHE A 256 18.96 29.95 24.49
N GLY A 257 19.60 29.22 23.57
CA GLY A 257 20.45 29.82 22.52
C GLY A 257 19.68 30.75 21.57
N LEU A 258 18.43 30.41 21.23
CA LEU A 258 17.55 31.26 20.42
C LEU A 258 17.16 32.55 21.15
N LEU A 259 16.82 32.45 22.43
CA LEU A 259 16.50 33.62 23.27
C LEU A 259 17.70 34.56 23.41
N ARG A 260 18.91 34.01 23.59
CA ARG A 260 20.16 34.80 23.56
C ARG A 260 20.38 35.55 22.26
N SER A 261 20.07 34.89 21.16
CA SER A 261 20.23 35.47 19.82
C SER A 261 19.18 36.56 19.56
N LEU A 262 17.96 36.40 20.08
CA LEU A 262 16.86 37.36 19.97
C LEU A 262 17.20 38.66 20.71
N GLU A 263 17.65 38.53 21.96
CA GLU A 263 17.97 39.67 22.81
C GLU A 263 19.11 40.53 22.24
N LEU A 264 20.19 39.90 21.78
CA LEU A 264 21.30 40.62 21.15
C LEU A 264 20.82 41.47 19.94
N ARG A 265 19.90 40.95 19.14
CA ARG A 265 19.34 41.65 17.98
C ARG A 265 18.39 42.77 18.38
N LEU A 266 17.60 42.58 19.44
CA LEU A 266 16.75 43.64 20.00
C LEU A 266 17.58 44.78 20.55
N HIS A 267 18.70 44.47 21.18
CA HIS A 267 19.62 45.49 21.68
C HIS A 267 20.17 46.39 20.56
N PHE A 268 20.63 45.81 19.44
CA PHE A 268 21.03 46.60 18.27
C PHE A 268 19.87 47.38 17.64
N MET A 269 18.65 46.85 17.67
CA MET A 269 17.47 47.56 17.19
C MET A 269 17.13 48.77 18.05
N TYR A 270 17.17 48.66 19.38
CA TYR A 270 16.92 49.79 20.29
C TYR A 270 17.95 50.92 20.07
N ARG A 271 19.22 50.55 19.90
CA ARG A 271 20.27 51.52 19.54
C ARG A 271 20.05 52.16 18.19
N TRP A 272 19.60 51.39 17.19
CA TRP A 272 19.22 51.94 15.89
C TRP A 272 18.09 52.97 16.04
N ASN A 273 17.05 52.68 16.84
CA ASN A 273 15.95 53.62 17.13
C ASN A 273 16.35 54.83 18.00
N GLY A 274 17.60 54.91 18.48
CA GLY A 274 18.04 55.96 19.40
C GLY A 274 17.42 55.86 20.79
N THR A 275 16.81 54.73 21.14
CA THR A 275 16.30 54.48 22.49
C THR A 275 17.37 53.78 23.31
N VAL A 276 17.58 54.24 24.55
CA VAL A 276 18.39 53.48 25.51
C VAL A 276 17.68 52.13 25.69
N PRO A 277 18.38 50.99 25.53
CA PRO A 277 17.77 49.70 25.82
C PRO A 277 17.39 49.70 27.30
N THR A 278 16.12 49.92 27.61
CA THR A 278 15.60 49.64 28.94
C THR A 278 15.54 48.12 29.07
N PRO A 279 16.17 47.50 30.09
CA PRO A 279 16.19 46.04 30.29
C PRO A 279 14.83 45.34 30.45
N GLN A 280 13.72 46.04 30.21
CA GLN A 280 12.42 45.81 30.82
C GLN A 280 11.47 44.86 30.06
N SER A 281 11.89 44.15 29.01
CA SER A 281 10.97 43.25 28.29
C SER A 281 11.47 41.81 28.16
N VAL A 282 12.64 41.56 27.54
CA VAL A 282 13.18 40.19 27.40
C VAL A 282 13.87 39.71 28.65
N HIS A 283 14.85 40.48 29.13
CA HIS A 283 15.64 40.09 30.29
C HIS A 283 14.76 39.91 31.54
N GLU A 284 13.82 40.83 31.79
CA GLU A 284 12.89 40.71 32.92
C GLU A 284 11.96 39.50 32.82
N GLU A 285 11.38 39.20 31.65
CA GLU A 285 10.53 38.02 31.51
C GLU A 285 11.32 36.71 31.56
N LEU A 286 12.54 36.70 31.02
CA LEU A 286 13.46 35.56 31.18
C LEU A 286 13.85 35.35 32.64
N LYS A 287 14.09 36.44 33.37
CA LYS A 287 14.41 36.39 34.81
C LYS A 287 13.22 35.91 35.62
N LYS A 288 12.00 36.39 35.36
CA LYS A 288 10.78 35.89 36.00
C LYS A 288 10.56 34.40 35.75
N LEU A 289 10.79 33.93 34.51
CA LEU A 289 10.71 32.50 34.18
C LEU A 289 11.78 31.69 34.91
N TYR A 290 13.01 32.20 34.99
CA TYR A 290 14.09 31.58 35.74
C TYR A 290 13.75 31.46 37.23
N ASP A 291 13.36 32.56 37.87
CA ASP A 291 13.03 32.61 39.29
C ASP A 291 11.83 31.68 39.63
N ALA A 292 10.81 31.66 38.77
CA ALA A 292 9.66 30.76 38.91
C ALA A 292 10.06 29.27 38.76
N ALA A 293 10.96 28.97 37.82
CA ALA A 293 11.45 27.62 37.60
C ALA A 293 12.29 27.13 38.79
N VAL A 294 13.16 27.97 39.33
CA VAL A 294 13.97 27.67 40.54
C VAL A 294 13.08 27.48 41.78
N ALA A 295 12.08 28.34 41.99
CA ALA A 295 11.17 28.25 43.15
C ALA A 295 10.27 27.01 43.15
N SER A 296 9.94 26.46 41.98
CA SER A 296 9.05 25.29 41.83
C SER A 296 9.62 23.96 42.33
N GLY A 297 10.88 23.93 42.80
CA GLY A 297 11.54 22.69 43.27
C GLY A 297 11.81 21.68 42.15
N SER A 298 11.57 22.03 40.89
CA SER A 298 11.85 21.18 39.72
C SER A 298 13.35 20.90 39.53
N GLY A 299 14.25 21.59 40.24
CA GLY A 299 15.70 21.44 40.19
C GLY A 299 16.31 20.25 40.95
N GLY A 300 15.54 19.44 41.67
CA GLY A 300 16.07 18.39 42.55
C GLY A 300 16.91 17.29 41.85
N ASP A 301 16.61 16.99 40.59
CA ASP A 301 17.29 15.93 39.80
C ASP A 301 17.87 16.46 38.46
N ILE A 302 17.78 17.76 38.22
CA ILE A 302 18.12 18.33 36.93
C ILE A 302 19.60 18.74 36.92
N LYS A 303 20.47 17.90 36.36
CA LYS A 303 21.83 18.30 35.91
C LYS A 303 21.75 19.20 34.66
N VAL A 304 20.98 20.27 34.72
CA VAL A 304 20.97 21.31 33.68
C VAL A 304 22.08 22.28 33.98
N ASP A 305 22.62 22.84 32.91
CA ASP A 305 23.58 23.93 32.82
C ASP A 305 23.03 25.23 33.44
N THR A 306 22.54 25.20 34.69
CA THR A 306 22.06 26.39 35.44
C THR A 306 23.15 27.45 35.49
N ALA A 307 24.42 27.06 35.54
CA ALA A 307 25.56 27.95 35.39
C ALA A 307 25.61 28.66 34.02
N LEU A 308 25.23 28.00 32.91
CA LEU A 308 25.16 28.61 31.58
C LEU A 308 23.97 29.58 31.46
N LEU A 309 22.84 29.24 32.09
CA LEU A 309 21.66 30.09 32.21
C LEU A 309 21.94 31.34 33.05
N GLU A 310 22.54 31.18 34.23
CA GLU A 310 22.98 32.27 35.11
C GLU A 310 24.02 33.16 34.43
N LYS A 311 25.02 32.56 33.78
CA LYS A 311 26.02 33.31 33.00
C LYS A 311 25.38 34.08 31.85
N GLY A 312 24.43 33.48 31.13
CA GLY A 312 23.71 34.17 30.07
C GLY A 312 22.86 35.32 30.60
N LEU A 313 22.14 35.13 31.72
CA LEU A 313 21.40 36.18 32.43
C LEU A 313 22.30 37.33 32.89
N LEU A 314 23.51 37.04 33.37
CA LEU A 314 24.51 38.05 33.70
C LEU A 314 25.01 38.81 32.46
N GLU A 315 25.37 38.10 31.39
CA GLU A 315 25.79 38.70 30.11
C GLU A 315 24.71 39.63 29.53
N PHE A 316 23.43 39.22 29.64
CA PHE A 316 22.28 40.01 29.20
C PHE A 316 22.13 41.34 29.93
N GLY A 317 22.21 41.32 31.27
CA GLY A 317 22.15 42.54 32.08
C GLY A 317 23.32 43.50 31.81
N GLU A 318 24.49 42.95 31.50
CA GLU A 318 25.69 43.75 31.20
C GLU A 318 25.68 44.40 29.81
N HIS A 319 25.04 43.81 28.80
CA HIS A 319 25.01 44.37 27.45
C HIS A 319 24.34 45.74 27.40
N ALA A 320 23.31 45.98 28.21
CA ALA A 320 22.62 47.27 28.28
C ALA A 320 23.55 48.44 28.66
N ALA A 321 24.62 48.18 29.42
CA ALA A 321 25.57 49.18 29.91
C ALA A 321 26.88 49.27 29.11
N LYS A 322 27.14 48.34 28.17
CA LYS A 322 28.40 48.25 27.41
C LYS A 322 28.37 49.05 26.11
N SER A 323 29.52 49.51 25.60
CA SER A 323 29.61 50.16 24.28
C SER A 323 29.31 49.18 23.13
N ASP A 324 28.98 49.68 21.93
CA ASP A 324 28.77 48.82 20.76
C ASP A 324 30.03 48.00 20.43
N GLU A 325 31.21 48.60 20.58
CA GLU A 325 32.50 47.96 20.36
C GLU A 325 32.75 46.79 21.33
N ASP A 326 32.41 46.98 22.60
CA ASP A 326 32.55 45.95 23.63
C ASP A 326 31.61 44.77 23.38
N ILE A 327 30.38 45.04 22.96
CA ILE A 327 29.39 44.01 22.63
C ILE A 327 29.82 43.24 21.38
N VAL A 328 30.32 43.95 20.36
CA VAL A 328 30.85 43.33 19.13
C VAL A 328 32.04 42.42 19.45
N LYS A 329 32.92 42.87 20.34
CA LYS A 329 34.08 42.07 20.79
C LYS A 329 33.66 40.85 21.62
N ALA A 330 32.66 41.00 22.49
CA ALA A 330 32.16 39.92 23.35
C ALA A 330 31.28 38.89 22.61
N CYS A 331 30.62 39.30 21.52
CA CYS A 331 29.61 38.48 20.82
C CYS A 331 29.96 38.14 19.36
N LYS A 332 31.24 38.12 18.98
CA LYS A 332 31.71 37.92 17.59
C LYS A 332 30.99 36.81 16.81
N ASP A 333 30.80 35.65 17.43
CA ASP A 333 30.22 34.47 16.75
C ASP A 333 28.69 34.55 16.54
N ARG A 334 28.03 35.54 17.13
CA ARG A 334 26.55 35.66 17.16
C ARG A 334 26.04 36.95 16.53
N LEU A 335 26.94 37.75 15.96
CA LEU A 335 26.61 39.05 15.39
C LEU A 335 25.57 38.92 14.27
N PRO A 336 24.55 39.80 14.24
CA PRO A 336 23.56 39.80 13.16
C PRO A 336 24.07 40.46 11.86
N LEU A 337 25.32 40.93 11.86
CA LEU A 337 25.85 41.93 10.93
C LEU A 337 27.30 41.57 10.56
N LYS A 338 27.68 41.90 9.33
CA LYS A 338 29.08 41.78 8.89
C LYS A 338 29.93 42.95 9.39
N GLU A 339 29.39 44.17 9.33
CA GLU A 339 30.09 45.41 9.68
C GLU A 339 29.25 46.24 10.66
N PRO A 340 29.29 45.92 11.97
CA PRO A 340 28.38 46.50 12.96
C PRO A 340 28.58 48.01 13.20
N HIS A 341 29.77 48.55 12.91
CA HIS A 341 30.06 49.98 13.03
C HIS A 341 29.35 50.83 11.96
N LEU A 342 28.82 50.23 10.89
CA LEU A 342 28.14 50.92 9.80
C LEU A 342 26.61 51.01 9.96
N VAL A 343 26.03 50.41 11.00
CA VAL A 343 24.56 50.35 11.14
C VAL A 343 23.93 51.72 11.34
N GLY A 344 24.68 52.69 11.90
CA GLY A 344 24.17 54.03 12.23
C GLY A 344 22.96 53.99 13.18
N SER A 345 22.62 55.13 13.79
CA SER A 345 21.28 55.32 14.37
C SER A 345 20.34 55.90 13.32
N GLU A 346 19.03 55.81 13.54
CA GLU A 346 18.02 56.50 12.73
C GLU A 346 18.33 58.00 12.66
N ALA A 347 18.72 58.61 13.79
CA ALA A 347 19.15 60.00 13.85
C ALA A 347 20.40 60.27 13.00
N SER A 348 21.41 59.39 13.05
CA SER A 348 22.62 59.51 12.24
C SER A 348 22.34 59.37 10.74
N LEU A 349 21.42 58.48 10.34
CA LEU A 349 20.99 58.35 8.95
C LEU A 349 20.21 59.59 8.48
N LEU A 350 19.38 60.19 9.34
CA LEU A 350 18.71 61.47 9.05
C LEU A 350 19.70 62.62 8.87
N GLU A 351 20.73 62.71 9.72
CA GLU A 351 21.82 63.68 9.54
C GLU A 351 22.59 63.46 8.24
N ASN A 352 22.79 62.20 7.84
CA ASN A 352 23.46 61.86 6.59
C ASN A 352 22.66 62.33 5.37
N ILE A 353 21.33 62.28 5.40
CA ILE A 353 20.48 62.84 4.33
C ILE A 353 20.72 64.36 4.17
N GLN A 354 20.91 65.08 5.28
CA GLN A 354 21.23 66.51 5.26
C GLN A 354 22.65 66.77 4.75
N LYS A 355 23.63 65.94 5.15
CA LYS A 355 25.02 66.01 4.68
C LYS A 355 25.16 65.69 3.19
N ALA A 356 24.31 64.82 2.64
CA ALA A 356 24.32 64.50 1.21
C ALA A 356 24.14 65.76 0.34
N LEU A 357 23.31 66.70 0.79
CA LEU A 357 23.03 67.94 0.07
C LEU A 357 24.17 68.98 0.12
N SER A 358 25.18 68.78 0.98
CA SER A 358 26.33 69.69 1.13
C SER A 358 27.63 69.15 0.50
N LEU A 359 27.58 68.02 -0.20
CA LEU A 359 28.73 67.44 -0.90
C LEU A 359 29.15 68.31 -2.09
N GLN A 360 30.46 68.58 -2.19
CA GLN A 360 31.00 69.50 -3.21
C GLN A 360 31.80 68.80 -4.31
N THR A 361 32.16 67.52 -4.12
CA THR A 361 32.99 66.77 -5.07
C THR A 361 32.34 65.46 -5.49
N VAL A 362 32.66 64.99 -6.71
CA VAL A 362 32.15 63.74 -7.25
C VAL A 362 32.75 62.53 -6.52
N ASP A 363 34.02 62.58 -6.14
CA ASP A 363 34.67 61.49 -5.40
C ASP A 363 34.07 61.36 -3.98
N ASP A 364 33.74 62.47 -3.31
CA ASP A 364 33.05 62.42 -2.02
C ASP A 364 31.63 61.89 -2.15
N PHE A 365 30.93 62.20 -3.25
CA PHE A 365 29.60 61.67 -3.55
C PHE A 365 29.61 60.15 -3.77
N GLU A 366 30.51 59.63 -4.62
CA GLU A 366 30.62 58.19 -4.88
C GLU A 366 30.98 57.42 -3.59
N LYS A 367 31.89 57.97 -2.78
CA LYS A 367 32.26 57.37 -1.49
C LYS A 367 31.08 57.35 -0.52
N PHE A 368 30.34 58.47 -0.43
CA PHE A 368 29.18 58.59 0.45
C PHE A 368 28.02 57.69 0.01
N GLU A 369 27.82 57.49 -1.29
CA GLU A 369 26.82 56.56 -1.83
C GLU A 369 27.11 55.10 -1.42
N VAL A 370 28.38 54.69 -1.45
CA VAL A 370 28.82 53.38 -0.98
C VAL A 370 28.60 53.23 0.53
N GLU A 371 28.97 54.24 1.32
CA GLU A 371 28.78 54.25 2.78
C GLU A 371 27.28 54.17 3.16
N TRP A 372 26.43 54.95 2.47
CA TRP A 372 24.97 54.90 2.66
C TRP A 372 24.39 53.52 2.33
N THR A 373 24.75 52.97 1.18
CA THR A 373 24.27 51.66 0.73
C THR A 373 24.69 50.57 1.71
N ALA A 374 25.92 50.62 2.23
CA ALA A 374 26.41 49.69 3.25
C ALA A 374 25.63 49.83 4.57
N ALA A 375 25.35 51.06 5.01
CA ALA A 375 24.56 51.32 6.22
C ALA A 375 23.13 50.80 6.10
N CYS A 376 22.44 51.07 4.99
CA CYS A 376 21.09 50.57 4.73
C CYS A 376 21.01 49.05 4.59
N SER A 377 22.02 48.43 3.95
CA SER A 377 22.13 46.98 3.83
C SER A 377 22.33 46.31 5.20
N ASN A 378 23.19 46.88 6.05
CA ASN A 378 23.40 46.41 7.41
C ASN A 378 22.14 46.55 8.27
N ALA A 379 21.47 47.70 8.25
CA ALA A 379 20.19 47.91 8.96
C ALA A 379 19.10 46.92 8.49
N SER A 380 19.02 46.67 7.18
CA SER A 380 18.10 45.67 6.60
C SER A 380 18.45 44.25 7.04
N SER A 381 19.74 43.91 7.09
CA SER A 381 20.23 42.61 7.59
C SER A 381 19.86 42.42 9.06
N LEU A 382 19.99 43.46 9.89
CA LEU A 382 19.56 43.42 11.29
C LEU A 382 18.05 43.13 11.40
N ALA A 383 17.21 43.88 10.68
CA ALA A 383 15.76 43.69 10.70
C ALA A 383 15.36 42.27 10.25
N ASN A 384 15.96 41.76 9.18
CA ASN A 384 15.70 40.40 8.69
C ASN A 384 16.19 39.32 9.65
N SER A 385 17.37 39.51 10.24
CA SER A 385 17.94 38.60 11.24
C SER A 385 17.06 38.53 12.49
N LEU A 386 16.59 39.68 12.98
CA LEU A 386 15.68 39.77 14.12
C LEU A 386 14.33 39.10 13.81
N ARG A 387 13.76 39.34 12.63
CA ARG A 387 12.54 38.67 12.17
C ARG A 387 12.68 37.15 12.15
N LYS A 388 13.81 36.65 11.64
CA LYS A 388 14.09 35.22 11.54
C LYS A 388 14.17 34.58 12.92
N VAL A 389 14.99 35.14 13.82
CA VAL A 389 15.14 34.59 15.18
C VAL A 389 13.82 34.66 15.97
N ALA A 390 13.04 35.74 15.83
CA ALA A 390 11.71 35.84 16.42
C ALA A 390 10.76 34.74 15.88
N GLY A 391 10.85 34.41 14.60
CA GLY A 391 10.15 33.28 14.00
C GLY A 391 10.59 31.94 14.58
N ASP A 392 11.91 31.69 14.62
CA ASP A 392 12.51 30.46 15.13
C ASP A 392 12.11 30.19 16.59
N VAL A 393 12.07 31.22 17.45
CA VAL A 393 11.60 31.10 18.85
C VAL A 393 10.14 30.63 18.90
N CYS A 394 9.25 31.28 18.15
CA CYS A 394 7.83 30.90 18.09
C CYS A 394 7.61 29.48 17.57
N ASP A 395 8.35 29.08 16.54
CA ASP A 395 8.23 27.75 15.93
C ASP A 395 8.82 26.66 16.82
N HIS A 396 9.89 26.96 17.55
CA HIS A 396 10.47 26.06 18.54
C HIS A 396 9.48 25.78 19.68
N ILE A 397 8.85 26.82 20.24
CA ILE A 397 7.82 26.69 21.29
C ILE A 397 6.65 25.81 20.80
N LYS A 398 6.13 26.09 19.60
CA LYS A 398 5.04 25.29 19.00
C LYS A 398 5.43 23.83 18.77
N THR A 399 6.67 23.60 18.33
CA THR A 399 7.18 22.24 18.08
C THR A 399 7.27 21.46 19.38
N LYS A 400 7.80 22.08 20.44
CA LYS A 400 7.91 21.45 21.76
C LYS A 400 6.57 21.18 22.42
N ALA A 401 5.60 22.09 22.30
CA ALA A 401 4.23 21.85 22.75
C ALA A 401 3.61 20.60 22.07
N ARG A 402 3.79 20.46 20.75
CA ARG A 402 3.33 19.27 19.99
C ARG A 402 4.08 18.00 20.36
N GLU A 403 5.37 18.08 20.65
CA GLU A 403 6.17 16.93 21.12
C GLU A 403 5.70 16.44 22.49
N ALA A 404 5.43 17.36 23.42
CA ALA A 404 4.87 17.04 24.74
C ALA A 404 3.50 16.38 24.63
N GLU A 405 2.60 16.91 23.80
CA GLU A 405 1.28 16.31 23.53
C GLU A 405 1.41 14.89 22.97
N ARG A 406 2.31 14.68 21.99
CA ARG A 406 2.57 13.35 21.43
C ARG A 406 3.18 12.38 22.44
N ALA A 407 4.06 12.86 23.32
CA ALA A 407 4.66 12.04 24.37
C ALA A 407 3.60 11.58 25.37
N GLU A 408 2.69 12.47 25.75
CA GLU A 408 1.57 12.13 26.64
C GLU A 408 0.61 11.12 25.98
N VAL A 409 0.25 11.31 24.70
CA VAL A 409 -0.56 10.34 23.95
C VAL A 409 0.14 8.98 23.85
N ARG A 410 1.46 8.94 23.68
CA ARG A 410 2.24 7.68 23.69
C ARG A 410 2.23 7.02 25.06
N ARG A 411 2.39 7.79 26.15
CA ARG A 411 2.33 7.30 27.52
C ARG A 411 0.97 6.69 27.83
N GLN A 412 -0.12 7.41 27.53
CA GLN A 412 -1.48 6.91 27.70
C GLN A 412 -1.76 5.64 26.87
N ASN A 413 -1.22 5.56 25.65
CA ASN A 413 -1.34 4.34 24.84
C ASN A 413 -0.51 3.18 25.39
N ALA A 414 0.68 3.44 25.92
CA ALA A 414 1.50 2.43 26.58
C ALA A 414 0.82 1.90 27.85
N GLU A 415 0.27 2.79 28.70
CA GLU A 415 -0.51 2.43 29.89
C GLU A 415 -1.76 1.62 29.51
N LYS A 416 -2.48 2.00 28.45
CA LYS A 416 -3.60 1.21 27.92
C LYS A 416 -3.16 -0.17 27.41
N GLN A 417 -2.01 -0.27 26.73
CA GLN A 417 -1.48 -1.56 26.28
C GLN A 417 -1.02 -2.44 27.44
N GLU A 418 -0.43 -1.86 28.47
CA GLU A 418 -0.02 -2.56 29.68
C GLU A 418 -1.23 -3.04 30.49
N ALA A 419 -2.26 -2.20 30.63
CA ALA A 419 -3.54 -2.60 31.21
C ALA A 419 -4.21 -3.74 30.42
N LEU A 420 -4.21 -3.66 29.08
CA LEU A 420 -4.72 -4.74 28.22
C LEU A 420 -3.87 -6.02 28.33
N LYS A 421 -2.55 -5.89 28.48
CA LYS A 421 -1.65 -7.03 28.70
C LYS A 421 -1.94 -7.68 30.05
N LYS A 422 -2.14 -6.90 31.11
CA LYS A 422 -2.53 -7.41 32.43
C LYS A 422 -3.87 -8.14 32.38
N VAL A 423 -4.89 -7.56 31.75
CA VAL A 423 -6.19 -8.22 31.52
C VAL A 423 -6.04 -9.51 30.71
N ARG A 424 -5.16 -9.53 29.71
CA ARG A 424 -4.88 -10.73 28.90
C ARG A 424 -4.14 -11.80 29.70
N ASP A 425 -3.19 -11.42 30.54
CA ASP A 425 -2.44 -12.34 31.39
C ASP A 425 -3.35 -12.89 32.51
N ASP A 426 -4.22 -12.07 33.10
CA ASP A 426 -5.25 -12.48 34.05
C ASP A 426 -6.27 -13.42 33.39
N ALA A 427 -6.73 -13.11 32.16
CA ALA A 427 -7.59 -13.99 31.39
C ALA A 427 -6.90 -15.29 30.97
N LYS A 428 -5.59 -15.26 30.69
CA LYS A 428 -4.79 -16.44 30.38
C LYS A 428 -4.59 -17.31 31.61
N ASN A 429 -4.38 -16.71 32.78
CA ASN A 429 -4.27 -17.41 34.06
C ASN A 429 -5.62 -17.99 34.49
N ALA A 430 -6.72 -17.25 34.32
CA ALA A 430 -8.08 -17.75 34.51
C ALA A 430 -8.41 -18.88 33.51
N ALA A 431 -8.01 -18.77 32.25
CA ALA A 431 -8.16 -19.84 31.26
C ALA A 431 -7.28 -21.06 31.55
N ALA A 432 -6.10 -20.87 32.16
CA ALA A 432 -5.22 -21.96 32.61
C ALA A 432 -5.78 -22.68 33.86
N GLU A 433 -6.37 -21.92 34.80
CA GLU A 433 -7.16 -22.43 35.94
C GLU A 433 -8.38 -23.21 35.45
N ILE A 434 -9.11 -22.67 34.47
CA ILE A 434 -10.24 -23.35 33.83
C ILE A 434 -9.75 -24.60 33.09
N ARG A 435 -8.61 -24.57 32.37
CA ARG A 435 -8.00 -25.75 31.73
C ARG A 435 -7.54 -26.82 32.72
N LYS A 436 -7.01 -26.43 33.88
CA LYS A 436 -6.69 -27.36 34.98
C LYS A 436 -7.95 -27.99 35.56
N LYS A 437 -9.04 -27.23 35.68
CA LYS A 437 -10.37 -27.73 36.10
C LYS A 437 -11.11 -28.49 34.99
N SER A 438 -10.80 -28.25 33.72
CA SER A 438 -11.44 -28.83 32.54
C SER A 438 -10.62 -29.94 31.87
N CYS A 439 -9.57 -30.44 32.52
CA CYS A 439 -8.89 -31.70 32.15
C CYS A 439 -9.81 -32.94 32.15
N GLY A 440 -11.10 -32.80 32.49
CA GLY A 440 -12.12 -33.82 32.30
C GLY A 440 -13.12 -33.58 31.15
N LEU A 441 -13.15 -32.42 30.50
CA LEU A 441 -14.20 -32.04 29.53
C LEU A 441 -13.65 -31.10 28.44
N GLY A 442 -12.73 -31.60 27.62
CA GLY A 442 -12.61 -31.13 26.23
C GLY A 442 -13.64 -31.87 25.35
N PRO A 443 -13.90 -31.46 24.10
CA PRO A 443 -14.62 -32.32 23.16
C PRO A 443 -13.88 -33.66 23.12
N GLN A 444 -14.54 -34.73 23.58
CA GLN A 444 -13.95 -36.06 23.65
C GLN A 444 -13.35 -36.38 22.28
N MET A 445 -12.05 -36.64 22.25
CA MET A 445 -11.40 -37.22 21.08
C MET A 445 -12.24 -38.44 20.65
N PRO A 446 -12.65 -38.55 19.38
CA PRO A 446 -13.36 -39.74 18.91
C PRO A 446 -12.55 -40.97 19.31
N ALA A 447 -13.20 -41.94 19.94
CA ALA A 447 -12.51 -43.07 20.57
C ALA A 447 -11.68 -43.87 19.56
N VAL A 448 -12.03 -43.75 18.28
CA VAL A 448 -11.38 -44.44 17.18
C VAL A 448 -9.97 -43.94 16.92
N LEU A 449 -9.67 -42.68 17.25
CA LEU A 449 -8.36 -42.06 17.04
C LEU A 449 -7.35 -42.36 18.16
N SER A 450 -7.79 -43.09 19.20
CA SER A 450 -6.94 -43.73 20.20
C SER A 450 -6.67 -45.22 19.92
N ALA A 451 -7.30 -45.81 18.90
CA ALA A 451 -7.13 -47.22 18.56
C ALA A 451 -5.74 -47.51 17.97
N ASP A 452 -5.22 -48.73 18.19
CA ASP A 452 -4.11 -49.23 17.39
C ASP A 452 -4.58 -49.48 15.95
N PHE A 453 -3.83 -48.93 15.00
CA PHE A 453 -4.13 -48.97 13.57
C PHE A 453 -3.16 -49.85 12.78
N SER A 454 -2.29 -50.59 13.47
CA SER A 454 -1.31 -51.48 12.85
C SER A 454 -1.94 -52.50 11.90
N MET A 455 -3.18 -52.91 12.16
CA MET A 455 -3.95 -53.89 11.37
C MET A 455 -4.76 -53.28 10.22
N VAL A 456 -4.88 -51.94 10.14
CA VAL A 456 -5.68 -51.28 9.10
C VAL A 456 -4.88 -51.22 7.79
N PRO A 457 -5.45 -51.66 6.65
CA PRO A 457 -4.79 -51.56 5.36
C PRO A 457 -4.35 -50.12 5.04
N ALA A 458 -3.11 -49.96 4.58
CA ALA A 458 -2.64 -48.69 4.06
C ALA A 458 -3.35 -48.35 2.75
N VAL A 459 -3.53 -47.05 2.49
CA VAL A 459 -4.00 -46.57 1.18
C VAL A 459 -2.97 -46.97 0.10
N PRO A 460 -3.39 -47.59 -1.03
CA PRO A 460 -2.51 -47.91 -2.15
C PRO A 460 -1.70 -46.71 -2.66
N GLU A 461 -0.40 -46.91 -2.89
CA GLU A 461 0.51 -45.85 -3.30
C GLU A 461 0.75 -45.86 -4.81
N ILE A 462 0.67 -44.67 -5.41
CA ILE A 462 1.05 -44.39 -6.79
C ILE A 462 2.31 -43.52 -6.76
N LYS A 463 3.36 -43.94 -7.44
CA LYS A 463 4.66 -43.24 -7.39
C LYS A 463 4.77 -42.11 -8.41
N ASN A 464 4.20 -42.28 -9.61
CA ASN A 464 4.31 -41.31 -10.69
C ASN A 464 2.94 -40.79 -11.11
N ILE A 465 2.88 -39.50 -11.45
CA ILE A 465 1.64 -38.87 -11.93
C ILE A 465 1.14 -39.49 -13.24
N ALA A 466 2.06 -39.98 -14.08
CA ALA A 466 1.73 -40.64 -15.33
C ALA A 466 0.95 -41.96 -15.12
N ASP A 467 1.13 -42.62 -13.97
CA ASP A 467 0.43 -43.87 -13.66
C ASP A 467 -1.00 -43.60 -13.21
N VAL A 468 -1.31 -42.41 -12.68
CA VAL A 468 -2.68 -41.98 -12.37
C VAL A 468 -3.54 -41.96 -13.64
N GLN A 469 -2.98 -41.54 -14.77
CA GLN A 469 -3.70 -41.49 -16.06
C GLN A 469 -3.92 -42.87 -16.70
N LYS A 470 -3.27 -43.91 -16.18
CA LYS A 470 -3.44 -45.31 -16.62
C LYS A 470 -4.47 -46.07 -15.77
N LEU A 471 -4.94 -45.48 -14.68
CA LEU A 471 -5.94 -46.08 -13.80
C LEU A 471 -7.21 -46.40 -14.57
N GLN A 472 -7.70 -47.62 -14.38
CA GLN A 472 -8.97 -48.08 -14.93
C GLN A 472 -10.12 -47.58 -14.07
N ARG A 473 -11.34 -47.73 -14.59
CA ARG A 473 -12.57 -47.26 -13.92
C ARG A 473 -12.72 -47.77 -12.49
N ASP A 474 -12.36 -49.03 -12.25
CA ASP A 474 -12.50 -49.68 -10.94
C ASP A 474 -11.48 -49.16 -9.91
N ASP A 475 -10.35 -48.63 -10.36
CA ASP A 475 -9.33 -48.05 -9.46
C ASP A 475 -9.84 -46.75 -8.80
N TRP A 476 -10.79 -46.06 -9.43
CA TRP A 476 -11.45 -44.86 -8.90
C TRP A 476 -12.53 -45.17 -7.85
N SER A 477 -12.85 -46.45 -7.60
CA SER A 477 -13.77 -46.85 -6.53
C SER A 477 -13.09 -46.96 -5.16
N LYS A 478 -11.76 -46.91 -5.11
CA LYS A 478 -10.94 -47.10 -3.91
C LYS A 478 -10.05 -45.87 -3.66
N PRO A 479 -9.70 -45.58 -2.40
CA PRO A 479 -8.75 -44.51 -2.12
C PRO A 479 -7.36 -44.91 -2.61
N TRP A 480 -6.56 -43.93 -3.01
CA TRP A 480 -5.15 -44.09 -3.34
C TRP A 480 -4.40 -42.80 -3.00
N VAL A 481 -3.08 -42.89 -2.85
CA VAL A 481 -2.21 -41.73 -2.61
C VAL A 481 -1.14 -41.64 -3.68
N LEU A 482 -1.06 -40.49 -4.34
CA LEU A 482 0.07 -40.13 -5.18
C LEU A 482 1.19 -39.58 -4.28
N LYS A 483 2.35 -40.24 -4.32
CA LYS A 483 3.55 -39.81 -3.62
C LYS A 483 4.11 -38.53 -4.22
N LYS A 484 5.07 -37.93 -3.51
CA LYS A 484 5.71 -36.67 -3.88
C LYS A 484 6.25 -36.75 -5.31
N THR A 485 5.64 -35.96 -6.20
CA THR A 485 6.02 -35.84 -7.62
C THR A 485 6.51 -34.43 -7.91
N ASP A 486 7.37 -34.29 -8.91
CA ASP A 486 7.95 -33.00 -9.30
C ASP A 486 6.87 -32.02 -9.75
N GLU A 487 5.82 -32.48 -10.44
CA GLU A 487 4.73 -31.61 -10.88
C GLU A 487 3.95 -31.00 -9.70
N VAL A 488 3.70 -31.81 -8.66
CA VAL A 488 3.05 -31.33 -7.45
C VAL A 488 3.96 -30.37 -6.69
N GLN A 489 5.26 -30.69 -6.59
CA GLN A 489 6.22 -29.80 -5.92
C GLN A 489 6.43 -28.49 -6.66
N LEU A 490 6.50 -28.50 -7.99
CA LEU A 490 6.60 -27.31 -8.84
C LEU A 490 5.38 -26.41 -8.66
N CYS A 491 4.17 -26.98 -8.65
CA CYS A 491 2.96 -26.22 -8.38
C CYS A 491 2.97 -25.64 -6.97
N LEU A 492 3.34 -26.42 -5.96
CA LEU A 492 3.46 -25.93 -4.59
C LEU A 492 4.54 -24.86 -4.45
N GLY A 493 5.62 -24.91 -5.23
CA GLY A 493 6.69 -23.91 -5.27
C GLY A 493 6.33 -22.61 -5.99
N ASP A 494 5.19 -22.54 -6.67
CA ASP A 494 4.77 -21.34 -7.39
C ASP A 494 4.63 -20.13 -6.45
N SER A 495 5.29 -19.03 -6.81
CA SER A 495 5.38 -17.85 -5.95
C SER A 495 4.03 -17.18 -5.68
N GLN A 496 3.08 -17.25 -6.61
CA GLN A 496 1.75 -16.66 -6.46
C GLN A 496 0.84 -17.56 -5.61
N LEU A 497 0.97 -18.88 -5.76
CA LEU A 497 0.28 -19.84 -4.91
C LEU A 497 0.77 -19.76 -3.45
N GLN A 498 2.09 -19.62 -3.24
CA GLN A 498 2.67 -19.42 -1.90
C GLN A 498 2.17 -18.14 -1.21
N LYS A 499 2.03 -17.04 -1.95
CA LYS A 499 1.40 -15.80 -1.44
C LYS A 499 -0.07 -16.01 -1.09
N SER A 500 -0.81 -16.76 -1.92
CA SER A 500 -2.20 -17.12 -1.67
C SER A 500 -2.35 -17.94 -0.39
N PHE A 501 -1.51 -18.97 -0.20
CA PHE A 501 -1.46 -19.77 1.03
C PHE A 501 -1.13 -18.93 2.25
N THR A 502 -0.14 -18.03 2.16
CA THR A 502 0.25 -17.16 3.27
C THR A 502 -0.92 -16.24 3.67
N THR A 503 -1.58 -15.63 2.69
CA THR A 503 -2.73 -14.75 2.92
C THR A 503 -3.89 -15.50 3.56
N PHE A 504 -4.20 -16.68 3.04
CA PHE A 504 -5.26 -17.54 3.55
C PHE A 504 -4.96 -18.04 4.98
N ALA A 505 -3.71 -18.47 5.25
CA ALA A 505 -3.28 -18.91 6.58
C ALA A 505 -3.38 -17.77 7.61
N LEU A 506 -3.03 -16.54 7.24
CA LEU A 506 -3.19 -15.34 8.08
C LEU A 506 -4.66 -15.06 8.41
N GLN A 507 -5.58 -15.26 7.45
CA GLN A 507 -7.02 -15.12 7.69
C GLN A 507 -7.53 -16.20 8.64
N CYS A 508 -7.15 -17.46 8.42
CA CYS A 508 -7.54 -18.58 9.28
C CYS A 508 -7.04 -18.40 10.73
N LYS A 509 -5.81 -17.90 10.91
CA LYS A 509 -5.25 -17.59 12.24
C LYS A 509 -6.04 -16.52 12.99
N LYS A 510 -6.67 -15.58 12.27
CA LYS A 510 -7.52 -14.54 12.86
C LYS A 510 -8.95 -15.06 13.13
N ALA A 511 -9.44 -15.98 12.31
CA ALA A 511 -10.82 -16.48 12.33
C ALA A 511 -11.06 -17.68 13.29
N LYS A 512 -10.23 -17.82 14.34
CA LYS A 512 -10.15 -19.02 15.22
C LYS A 512 -11.45 -19.53 15.85
N GLU A 513 -12.57 -18.82 15.74
CA GLU A 513 -13.80 -19.08 16.51
C GLU A 513 -15.02 -19.53 15.69
N GLN A 514 -14.99 -19.59 14.35
CA GLN A 514 -16.24 -19.74 13.57
C GLN A 514 -16.51 -21.12 12.92
N GLN A 515 -15.53 -22.03 12.77
CA GLN A 515 -15.72 -23.28 11.97
C GLN A 515 -15.05 -24.54 12.55
N GLY A 516 -14.93 -24.66 13.89
CA GLY A 516 -14.41 -25.90 14.52
C GLY A 516 -12.97 -26.26 14.09
N GLY A 517 -12.19 -25.27 13.62
CA GLY A 517 -10.82 -25.47 13.16
C GLY A 517 -10.65 -25.94 11.71
N ARG A 518 -11.71 -26.00 10.89
CA ARG A 518 -11.59 -26.27 9.43
C ARG A 518 -11.95 -25.02 8.65
N HIS A 519 -11.10 -24.63 7.71
CA HIS A 519 -11.31 -23.44 6.88
C HIS A 519 -11.14 -23.80 5.41
N GLN A 520 -11.92 -23.14 4.55
CA GLN A 520 -11.86 -23.35 3.11
C GLN A 520 -12.03 -22.02 2.37
N TYR A 521 -11.35 -21.88 1.23
CA TYR A 521 -11.41 -20.70 0.39
C TYR A 521 -11.42 -21.08 -1.08
N ASN A 522 -12.43 -20.65 -1.83
CA ASN A 522 -12.51 -20.93 -3.27
C ASN A 522 -11.56 -20.01 -4.03
N LEU A 523 -10.72 -20.58 -4.87
CA LEU A 523 -9.83 -19.82 -5.73
C LEU A 523 -10.64 -19.12 -6.82
N ALA A 524 -10.50 -17.79 -6.89
CA ALA A 524 -11.04 -17.00 -7.99
C ALA A 524 -10.27 -17.29 -9.28
N ALA A 525 -10.94 -17.11 -10.43
CA ALA A 525 -10.31 -17.27 -11.74
C ALA A 525 -9.07 -16.36 -11.89
N GLY A 526 -8.04 -16.87 -12.56
CA GLY A 526 -6.76 -16.20 -12.77
C GLY A 526 -5.57 -17.11 -12.49
N GLN A 527 -4.37 -16.53 -12.60
CA GLN A 527 -3.10 -17.26 -12.70
C GLN A 527 -2.89 -18.35 -11.64
N VAL A 528 -3.24 -18.11 -10.37
CA VAL A 528 -3.08 -19.10 -9.30
C VAL A 528 -4.01 -20.30 -9.50
N LYS A 529 -5.27 -20.04 -9.87
CA LYS A 529 -6.25 -21.09 -10.12
C LYS A 529 -5.84 -21.91 -11.33
N ASP A 530 -5.37 -21.26 -12.39
CA ASP A 530 -4.96 -21.93 -13.63
C ASP A 530 -3.78 -22.88 -13.38
N THR A 531 -2.78 -22.46 -12.59
CA THR A 531 -1.66 -23.32 -12.18
C THR A 531 -2.13 -24.54 -11.39
N VAL A 532 -3.03 -24.33 -10.43
CA VAL A 532 -3.58 -25.44 -9.62
C VAL A 532 -4.43 -26.38 -10.47
N ASP A 533 -5.29 -25.84 -11.33
CA ASP A 533 -6.14 -26.62 -12.21
C ASP A 533 -5.34 -27.46 -13.21
N ALA A 534 -4.20 -26.94 -13.69
CA ALA A 534 -3.31 -27.68 -14.58
C ALA A 534 -2.73 -28.94 -13.90
N VAL A 535 -2.38 -28.86 -12.61
CA VAL A 535 -1.94 -30.05 -11.85
C VAL A 535 -3.12 -30.94 -11.48
N MET A 536 -4.25 -30.36 -11.06
CA MET A 536 -5.46 -31.12 -10.74
C MET A 536 -5.94 -31.95 -11.94
N ALA A 537 -5.86 -31.41 -13.16
CA ALA A 537 -6.20 -32.13 -14.39
C ALA A 537 -5.33 -33.38 -14.64
N LYS A 538 -4.08 -33.38 -14.17
CA LYS A 538 -3.16 -34.53 -14.29
C LYS A 538 -3.40 -35.61 -13.24
N ILE A 539 -4.01 -35.28 -12.10
CA ILE A 539 -4.29 -36.20 -10.99
C ILE A 539 -5.75 -36.63 -10.90
N MET A 540 -6.63 -35.98 -11.66
CA MET A 540 -8.05 -36.33 -11.77
C MET A 540 -8.29 -37.30 -12.93
N PRO A 541 -9.43 -38.04 -12.91
CA PRO A 541 -9.80 -38.87 -14.04
C PRO A 541 -10.04 -38.00 -15.27
N LYS A 542 -9.93 -38.61 -16.44
CA LYS A 542 -10.27 -37.95 -17.71
C LYS A 542 -11.70 -37.41 -17.67
N SER A 543 -11.95 -36.31 -18.39
CA SER A 543 -13.21 -35.57 -18.34
C SER A 543 -14.43 -36.40 -18.71
N ASP A 544 -14.26 -37.44 -19.53
CA ASP A 544 -15.30 -38.39 -19.91
C ASP A 544 -15.75 -39.29 -18.76
N ALA A 545 -14.90 -39.53 -17.76
CA ALA A 545 -15.21 -40.29 -16.56
C ALA A 545 -15.83 -39.43 -15.43
N ILE A 546 -15.75 -38.10 -15.54
CA ILE A 546 -16.34 -37.15 -14.59
C ILE A 546 -17.76 -36.77 -15.05
N LEU A 547 -18.72 -36.78 -14.12
CA LEU A 547 -20.08 -36.31 -14.39
C LEU A 547 -20.10 -34.79 -14.57
N ASP A 548 -20.55 -34.33 -15.73
CA ASP A 548 -20.82 -32.90 -15.96
C ASP A 548 -22.18 -32.52 -15.37
N MET A 549 -22.16 -31.57 -14.43
CA MET A 549 -23.36 -31.09 -13.74
C MET A 549 -23.90 -29.77 -14.30
N SER A 550 -23.25 -29.18 -15.31
CA SER A 550 -23.56 -27.83 -15.80
C SER A 550 -25.02 -27.67 -16.24
N ASN A 551 -25.58 -28.71 -16.86
CA ASN A 551 -26.97 -28.73 -17.33
C ASN A 551 -27.90 -29.58 -16.45
N LEU A 552 -27.39 -30.19 -15.38
CA LEU A 552 -28.13 -31.14 -14.54
C LEU A 552 -28.79 -30.46 -13.34
N ILE A 553 -28.08 -29.53 -12.71
CA ILE A 553 -28.54 -28.80 -11.53
C ILE A 553 -28.10 -27.33 -11.61
N GLU A 554 -28.91 -26.47 -11.00
CA GLU A 554 -28.60 -25.04 -10.90
C GLU A 554 -27.25 -24.81 -10.19
N ASN A 555 -26.36 -24.03 -10.80
CA ASN A 555 -24.97 -23.81 -10.36
C ASN A 555 -24.07 -25.06 -10.37
N GLY A 556 -24.43 -26.12 -11.10
CA GLY A 556 -23.61 -27.32 -11.22
C GLY A 556 -22.26 -27.08 -11.91
N ASP A 557 -22.23 -26.14 -12.86
CA ASP A 557 -21.02 -25.61 -13.51
C ASP A 557 -20.01 -25.07 -12.51
N LYS A 558 -20.48 -24.27 -11.54
CA LYS A 558 -19.65 -23.68 -10.49
C LYS A 558 -19.05 -24.75 -9.58
N PHE A 559 -19.76 -25.83 -9.29
CA PHE A 559 -19.20 -26.93 -8.50
C PHE A 559 -18.03 -27.59 -9.23
N THR A 560 -18.23 -27.95 -10.50
CA THR A 560 -17.21 -28.63 -11.33
C THR A 560 -15.96 -27.77 -11.53
N GLN A 561 -16.14 -26.46 -11.69
CA GLN A 561 -15.04 -25.51 -11.89
C GLN A 561 -14.34 -25.11 -10.58
N SER A 562 -14.96 -25.28 -9.41
CA SER A 562 -14.41 -24.78 -8.16
C SER A 562 -13.16 -25.54 -7.72
N THR A 563 -12.20 -24.81 -7.16
CA THR A 563 -10.97 -25.37 -6.61
C THR A 563 -10.62 -24.62 -5.35
N TRP A 564 -10.39 -25.36 -4.27
CA TRP A 564 -10.42 -24.79 -2.93
C TRP A 564 -9.04 -24.90 -2.29
N LEU A 565 -8.62 -23.85 -1.61
CA LEU A 565 -7.65 -23.97 -0.53
C LEU A 565 -8.37 -24.49 0.71
N TYR A 566 -7.71 -25.34 1.49
CA TYR A 566 -8.19 -25.77 2.80
C TYR A 566 -7.10 -25.55 3.85
N ALA A 567 -7.51 -25.28 5.08
CA ALA A 567 -6.63 -25.18 6.23
C ALA A 567 -7.28 -25.82 7.46
N TYR A 568 -6.45 -26.42 8.30
CA TYR A 568 -6.86 -27.03 9.57
C TYR A 568 -6.12 -26.40 10.73
N ALA A 569 -6.82 -26.25 11.85
CA ALA A 569 -6.23 -25.91 13.13
C ALA A 569 -5.36 -27.07 13.64
N THR A 570 -4.34 -26.73 14.41
CA THR A 570 -3.58 -27.71 15.20
C THR A 570 -4.52 -28.41 16.16
N ASP A 571 -4.34 -29.71 16.38
CA ASP A 571 -5.20 -30.53 17.26
C ASP A 571 -6.66 -30.68 16.79
N MET A 572 -6.96 -30.34 15.54
CA MET A 572 -8.27 -30.58 14.96
C MET A 572 -8.51 -32.08 14.80
N SER A 573 -9.66 -32.54 15.30
CA SER A 573 -10.23 -33.86 14.99
C SER A 573 -11.54 -33.68 14.25
N PHE A 574 -11.74 -34.43 13.16
CA PHE A 574 -12.96 -34.40 12.37
C PHE A 574 -13.41 -35.81 12.04
N VAL A 575 -14.73 -36.04 12.10
CA VAL A 575 -15.40 -37.22 11.56
C VAL A 575 -16.47 -36.68 10.65
N GLY A 576 -16.65 -37.27 9.47
CA GLY A 576 -17.75 -36.92 8.59
C GLY A 576 -17.48 -37.23 7.14
N LEU A 577 -18.30 -36.67 6.25
CA LEU A 577 -18.17 -36.89 4.82
C LEU A 577 -17.30 -35.81 4.17
N PRO A 578 -16.60 -36.12 3.06
CA PRO A 578 -16.21 -35.12 2.08
C PRO A 578 -17.43 -34.29 1.63
N PRO A 579 -17.24 -33.09 1.04
CA PRO A 579 -18.35 -32.23 0.63
C PRO A 579 -19.37 -32.97 -0.24
N ASN A 580 -20.62 -33.02 0.24
CA ASN A 580 -21.75 -33.75 -0.37
C ASN A 580 -21.50 -35.26 -0.61
N GLY A 581 -20.53 -35.87 0.07
CA GLY A 581 -20.12 -37.27 -0.15
C GLY A 581 -19.51 -37.53 -1.53
N CYS A 582 -19.15 -36.47 -2.27
CA CYS A 582 -18.53 -36.58 -3.58
C CYS A 582 -17.06 -37.03 -3.49
N ALA A 583 -16.53 -37.57 -4.59
CA ALA A 583 -15.11 -37.83 -4.72
C ALA A 583 -14.29 -36.55 -4.57
N GLN A 584 -13.06 -36.70 -4.09
CA GLN A 584 -12.19 -35.58 -3.78
C GLN A 584 -10.72 -35.94 -3.91
N VAL A 585 -9.95 -35.06 -4.56
CA VAL A 585 -8.49 -35.07 -4.49
C VAL A 585 -8.04 -33.96 -3.54
N ARG A 586 -7.11 -34.27 -2.64
CA ARG A 586 -6.45 -33.30 -1.75
C ARG A 586 -4.95 -33.37 -1.89
N VAL A 587 -4.33 -32.23 -2.12
CA VAL A 587 -2.88 -32.07 -2.16
C VAL A 587 -2.44 -31.30 -0.92
N GLN A 588 -1.52 -31.88 -0.15
CA GLN A 588 -1.03 -31.28 1.09
C GLN A 588 0.15 -30.35 0.80
N ALA A 589 0.01 -29.07 1.17
CA ALA A 589 1.07 -28.08 0.95
C ALA A 589 2.01 -27.96 2.15
N THR A 590 1.47 -28.02 3.37
CA THR A 590 2.26 -27.87 4.62
C THR A 590 1.65 -28.68 5.76
N GLY A 591 2.48 -29.30 6.58
CA GLY A 591 2.04 -30.11 7.74
C GLY A 591 1.61 -31.51 7.33
N SER A 592 0.96 -32.22 8.27
CA SER A 592 0.44 -33.57 8.04
C SER A 592 -0.94 -33.77 8.67
N VAL A 593 -1.72 -34.65 8.06
CA VAL A 593 -3.05 -35.05 8.55
C VAL A 593 -3.13 -36.56 8.55
N GLU A 594 -3.45 -37.15 9.70
CA GLU A 594 -3.77 -38.57 9.78
C GLU A 594 -5.21 -38.77 9.35
N CYS A 595 -5.43 -39.67 8.39
CA CYS A 595 -6.71 -39.96 7.79
C CYS A 595 -7.03 -41.46 7.94
N VAL A 596 -8.19 -41.77 8.50
CA VAL A 596 -8.84 -43.07 8.34
C VAL A 596 -10.04 -42.89 7.42
N ILE A 597 -10.12 -43.72 6.40
CA ILE A 597 -11.13 -43.68 5.33
C ILE A 597 -11.99 -44.90 5.49
N VAL A 598 -13.31 -44.73 5.56
CA VAL A 598 -14.28 -45.80 5.76
C VAL A 598 -15.25 -45.79 4.59
N ASP A 599 -15.42 -46.93 3.92
CA ASP A 599 -16.42 -47.13 2.89
C ASP A 599 -17.82 -47.10 3.50
N LEU A 600 -18.65 -46.13 3.08
CA LEU A 600 -19.92 -45.88 3.73
C LEU A 600 -20.93 -47.00 3.47
N LYS A 601 -20.91 -47.58 2.27
CA LYS A 601 -21.85 -48.62 1.86
C LYS A 601 -21.68 -49.89 2.70
N SER A 602 -20.45 -50.39 2.81
CA SER A 602 -20.13 -51.53 3.68
C SER A 602 -20.29 -51.20 5.16
N PHE A 603 -19.99 -49.95 5.57
CA PHE A 603 -20.21 -49.53 6.96
C PHE A 603 -21.66 -49.60 7.37
N ILE A 604 -22.58 -49.02 6.59
CA ILE A 604 -24.02 -49.06 6.88
C ILE A 604 -24.50 -50.52 6.91
N ALA A 605 -24.14 -51.30 5.90
CA ALA A 605 -24.52 -52.72 5.82
C ALA A 605 -24.00 -53.58 6.97
N GLY A 606 -22.81 -53.27 7.51
CA GLY A 606 -22.21 -54.01 8.62
C GLY A 606 -22.66 -53.53 10.01
N THR A 607 -23.25 -52.35 10.13
CA THR A 607 -23.53 -51.71 11.44
C THR A 607 -24.99 -51.46 11.74
N THR A 608 -25.89 -51.52 10.76
CA THR A 608 -27.32 -51.32 10.98
C THR A 608 -28.13 -52.50 10.43
N GLU A 609 -29.15 -52.93 11.18
CA GLU A 609 -29.99 -54.07 10.80
C GLU A 609 -30.88 -53.74 9.58
N ASP A 610 -31.32 -52.48 9.47
CA ASP A 610 -32.22 -52.02 8.40
C ASP A 610 -31.48 -51.40 7.20
N ASN A 611 -30.14 -51.45 7.17
CA ASN A 611 -29.30 -50.74 6.18
C ASN A 611 -29.59 -49.23 6.07
N LYS A 612 -30.08 -48.63 7.16
CA LYS A 612 -30.43 -47.21 7.26
C LYS A 612 -29.62 -46.56 8.37
N LEU A 613 -29.13 -45.36 8.10
CA LEU A 613 -28.39 -44.55 9.07
C LEU A 613 -28.63 -43.07 8.74
N ALA A 614 -28.95 -42.25 9.74
CA ALA A 614 -29.04 -40.80 9.54
C ALA A 614 -27.64 -40.16 9.53
N LEU A 615 -27.46 -39.08 8.76
CA LEU A 615 -26.18 -38.35 8.73
C LEU A 615 -25.73 -37.86 10.12
N THR A 616 -26.66 -37.40 10.95
CA THR A 616 -26.37 -36.99 12.34
C THR A 616 -25.90 -38.15 13.21
N ALA A 617 -26.36 -39.38 12.94
CA ALA A 617 -25.94 -40.59 13.65
C ALA A 617 -24.57 -41.11 13.19
N LEU A 618 -24.18 -40.86 11.93
CA LEU A 618 -22.88 -41.28 11.37
C LEU A 618 -21.70 -40.84 12.24
N HIS A 619 -21.68 -39.57 12.66
CA HIS A 619 -20.61 -39.05 13.53
C HIS A 619 -20.55 -39.78 14.87
N LYS A 620 -21.71 -40.14 15.43
CA LYS A 620 -21.81 -40.83 16.72
C LYS A 620 -21.33 -42.27 16.59
N GLU A 621 -21.75 -43.01 15.56
CA GLU A 621 -21.36 -44.41 15.38
C GLU A 621 -19.88 -44.57 15.04
N LEU A 622 -19.35 -43.73 14.12
CA LEU A 622 -17.91 -43.72 13.83
C LEU A 622 -17.08 -43.23 15.03
N GLY A 623 -17.63 -42.33 15.85
CA GLY A 623 -16.97 -41.79 17.03
C GLY A 623 -16.92 -42.72 18.24
N LYS A 624 -17.83 -43.71 18.31
CA LYS A 624 -17.89 -44.73 19.38
C LYS A 624 -16.86 -45.84 19.23
N ALA A 625 -16.41 -46.13 18.02
CA ALA A 625 -15.51 -47.24 17.77
C ALA A 625 -14.19 -46.98 18.52
N THR A 626 -13.87 -47.71 19.58
CA THR A 626 -12.58 -47.62 20.30
C THR A 626 -11.49 -48.45 19.62
N GLU A 627 -11.89 -49.39 18.77
CA GLU A 627 -11.06 -50.30 18.01
C GLU A 627 -11.66 -50.44 16.60
N LEU A 628 -10.82 -50.56 15.58
CA LEU A 628 -11.26 -50.77 14.19
C LEU A 628 -11.33 -52.25 13.80
N GLN A 629 -10.84 -53.17 14.65
CA GLN A 629 -10.90 -54.61 14.39
C GLN A 629 -12.33 -55.12 14.11
N PRO A 630 -13.37 -54.70 14.85
CA PRO A 630 -14.74 -55.12 14.55
C PRO A 630 -15.23 -54.68 13.17
N PHE A 631 -14.65 -53.62 12.58
CA PHE A 631 -14.99 -53.19 11.24
C PHE A 631 -14.37 -54.13 10.20
N LEU A 632 -13.12 -54.54 10.43
CA LEU A 632 -12.43 -55.53 9.58
C LEU A 632 -13.12 -56.90 9.63
N ASP A 633 -13.53 -57.35 10.82
CA ASP A 633 -14.23 -58.63 11.02
C ASP A 633 -15.59 -58.66 10.28
N LYS A 634 -16.23 -57.50 10.15
CA LYS A 634 -17.48 -57.31 9.40
C LYS A 634 -17.25 -57.03 7.91
N ASN A 635 -16.02 -57.15 7.43
CA ASN A 635 -15.62 -56.89 6.05
C ASN A 635 -15.97 -55.46 5.56
N ILE A 636 -15.92 -54.49 6.48
CA ILE A 636 -16.10 -53.07 6.17
C ILE A 636 -14.81 -52.55 5.54
N GLY A 637 -14.92 -51.81 4.44
CA GLY A 637 -13.77 -51.19 3.78
C GLY A 637 -13.17 -50.09 4.64
N VAL A 638 -11.96 -50.30 5.15
CA VAL A 638 -11.23 -49.31 5.96
C VAL A 638 -9.80 -49.17 5.46
N TRP A 639 -9.34 -47.93 5.32
CA TRP A 639 -7.97 -47.60 4.93
C TRP A 639 -7.37 -46.52 5.81
N LYS A 640 -6.04 -46.52 5.95
CA LYS A 640 -5.30 -45.49 6.68
C LYS A 640 -4.22 -44.85 5.81
N HIS A 641 -4.06 -43.54 5.96
CA HIS A 641 -2.89 -42.82 5.46
C HIS A 641 -2.55 -41.61 6.33
N THR A 642 -1.28 -41.28 6.46
CA THR A 642 -0.85 -39.98 6.99
C THR A 642 -0.49 -39.10 5.80
N LEU A 643 -1.39 -38.22 5.42
CA LEU A 643 -1.20 -37.30 4.30
C LEU A 643 -0.13 -36.26 4.67
N THR A 644 1.01 -36.28 3.97
CA THR A 644 2.15 -35.39 4.22
C THR A 644 2.40 -34.42 3.07
N THR A 645 3.21 -33.38 3.34
CA THR A 645 3.54 -32.33 2.37
C THR A 645 4.05 -32.88 1.03
N GLY A 646 3.41 -32.47 -0.06
CA GLY A 646 3.72 -32.87 -1.43
C GLY A 646 3.00 -34.14 -1.92
N GLU A 647 2.24 -34.83 -1.07
CA GLU A 647 1.41 -35.96 -1.47
C GLU A 647 0.00 -35.49 -1.89
N ALA A 648 -0.64 -36.28 -2.76
CA ALA A 648 -2.04 -36.10 -3.14
C ALA A 648 -2.87 -37.35 -2.75
N LEU A 649 -3.88 -37.19 -1.90
CA LEU A 649 -4.81 -38.24 -1.50
C LEU A 649 -6.09 -38.15 -2.32
N TYR A 650 -6.48 -39.25 -2.94
CA TYR A 650 -7.79 -39.44 -3.56
C TYR A 650 -8.75 -40.13 -2.60
N LEU A 651 -9.94 -39.55 -2.46
CA LEU A 651 -11.07 -40.08 -1.73
C LEU A 651 -12.19 -40.37 -2.73
N PRO A 652 -12.65 -41.61 -2.87
CA PRO A 652 -13.72 -41.95 -3.80
C PRO A 652 -15.08 -41.45 -3.29
N THR A 653 -16.09 -41.46 -4.17
CA THR A 653 -17.46 -41.11 -3.80
C THR A 653 -17.99 -42.10 -2.76
N GLY A 654 -18.71 -41.60 -1.74
CA GLY A 654 -19.35 -42.47 -0.75
C GLY A 654 -18.41 -43.01 0.33
N VAL A 655 -17.37 -42.26 0.70
CA VAL A 655 -16.55 -42.57 1.89
C VAL A 655 -16.80 -41.58 3.02
N ALA A 656 -16.66 -42.05 4.25
CA ALA A 656 -16.49 -41.21 5.43
C ALA A 656 -15.01 -41.09 5.78
N VAL A 657 -14.63 -39.97 6.37
CA VAL A 657 -13.26 -39.68 6.78
C VAL A 657 -13.20 -39.31 8.26
N ILE A 658 -12.14 -39.80 8.88
CA ILE A 658 -11.77 -39.51 10.26
C ILE A 658 -10.37 -38.91 10.19
N GLU A 659 -10.28 -37.63 10.55
CA GLU A 659 -9.10 -36.80 10.34
C GLU A 659 -8.56 -36.33 11.68
N LYS A 660 -7.23 -36.40 11.85
CA LYS A 660 -6.53 -35.88 13.01
C LYS A 660 -5.33 -35.06 12.58
N CYS A 661 -5.21 -33.88 13.14
CA CYS A 661 -4.07 -33.01 12.99
C CYS A 661 -3.15 -33.15 14.22
N PRO A 662 -1.85 -33.50 14.05
CA PRO A 662 -0.95 -33.65 15.19
C PRO A 662 -0.76 -32.35 16.00
N PRO A 663 -0.57 -32.45 17.33
CA PRO A 663 -0.19 -31.31 18.16
C PRO A 663 1.14 -30.71 17.73
N ASN A 664 1.30 -29.42 17.98
CA ASN A 664 2.55 -28.66 17.80
C ASN A 664 3.03 -28.45 16.35
N GLN A 665 2.18 -28.64 15.34
CA GLN A 665 2.49 -28.21 13.97
C GLN A 665 2.24 -26.72 13.79
N ALA A 666 3.09 -26.00 13.04
CA ALA A 666 2.93 -24.56 12.89
C ALA A 666 1.63 -24.18 12.15
N PHE A 667 1.33 -24.86 11.03
CA PHE A 667 0.15 -24.66 10.19
C PHE A 667 -0.11 -25.88 9.30
N ILE A 668 -1.38 -26.21 9.04
CA ILE A 668 -1.79 -27.32 8.16
C ILE A 668 -2.68 -26.74 7.07
N TYR A 669 -2.25 -26.82 5.81
CA TYR A 669 -3.05 -26.36 4.67
C TYR A 669 -2.65 -27.06 3.37
N GLY A 670 -3.55 -26.97 2.41
CA GLY A 670 -3.39 -27.58 1.09
C GLY A 670 -4.46 -27.10 0.13
N MET A 671 -4.57 -27.80 -0.99
CA MET A 671 -5.56 -27.53 -2.02
C MET A 671 -6.39 -28.78 -2.29
N ARG A 672 -7.66 -28.60 -2.64
CA ARG A 672 -8.59 -29.69 -2.89
C ARG A 672 -9.50 -29.39 -4.07
N LYS A 673 -9.92 -30.45 -4.76
CA LYS A 673 -10.95 -30.41 -5.79
C LYS A 673 -11.91 -31.57 -5.59
N SER A 674 -13.20 -31.30 -5.76
CA SER A 674 -14.27 -32.30 -5.59
C SER A 674 -15.00 -32.49 -6.91
N PHE A 675 -15.41 -33.72 -7.19
CA PHE A 675 -16.05 -34.13 -8.44
C PHE A 675 -16.84 -35.42 -8.23
N LEU A 676 -17.60 -35.85 -9.23
CA LEU A 676 -18.33 -37.11 -9.22
C LEU A 676 -17.86 -37.97 -10.38
N CYS A 677 -17.51 -39.22 -10.10
CA CYS A 677 -17.16 -40.20 -11.12
C CYS A 677 -18.42 -40.91 -11.62
N LYS A 678 -18.56 -41.09 -12.94
CA LYS A 678 -19.70 -41.77 -13.56
C LYS A 678 -19.99 -43.23 -13.12
N PRO A 679 -19.03 -44.07 -12.67
CA PRO A 679 -19.36 -45.43 -12.15
C PRO A 679 -20.03 -45.48 -10.77
N ASP A 680 -20.10 -44.38 -10.01
CA ASP A 680 -20.30 -44.46 -8.56
C ASP A 680 -21.76 -44.39 -8.10
N ALA A 681 -22.73 -44.77 -8.95
CA ALA A 681 -24.16 -44.63 -8.63
C ALA A 681 -24.53 -45.30 -7.30
N SER A 682 -24.08 -46.53 -7.07
CA SER A 682 -24.41 -47.26 -5.82
C SER A 682 -23.74 -46.69 -4.57
N ASN A 683 -22.56 -46.08 -4.72
CA ASN A 683 -21.85 -45.49 -3.58
C ASN A 683 -22.46 -44.13 -3.22
N TYR A 684 -22.90 -43.38 -4.23
CA TYR A 684 -23.63 -42.14 -4.04
C TYR A 684 -25.04 -42.37 -3.50
N GLU A 685 -25.68 -43.50 -3.82
CA GLU A 685 -26.96 -43.92 -3.24
C GLU A 685 -26.90 -44.04 -1.71
N ALA A 686 -25.80 -44.59 -1.16
CA ALA A 686 -25.59 -44.64 0.28
C ALA A 686 -25.55 -43.23 0.91
N VAL A 687 -24.92 -42.26 0.23
CA VAL A 687 -24.90 -40.86 0.66
C VAL A 687 -26.30 -40.24 0.57
N LEU A 688 -27.03 -40.47 -0.52
CA LEU A 688 -28.41 -39.99 -0.67
C LEU A 688 -29.31 -40.52 0.46
N ASN A 689 -29.18 -41.79 0.80
CA ASN A 689 -29.95 -42.41 1.89
C ASN A 689 -29.63 -41.76 3.25
N LEU A 690 -28.35 -41.48 3.56
CA LEU A 690 -27.99 -40.77 4.79
C LEU A 690 -28.71 -39.41 4.93
N PHE A 691 -28.76 -38.64 3.84
CA PHE A 691 -29.38 -37.31 3.83
C PHE A 691 -30.91 -37.39 3.84
N THR A 692 -31.47 -38.43 3.25
CA THR A 692 -32.91 -38.73 3.24
C THR A 692 -33.39 -39.04 4.66
N GLU A 693 -32.68 -39.93 5.36
CA GLU A 693 -32.99 -40.32 6.75
C GLU A 693 -32.78 -39.15 7.74
N ASP A 694 -31.94 -38.18 7.41
CA ASP A 694 -31.75 -36.94 8.19
C ASP A 694 -32.79 -35.84 7.86
N GLY A 695 -33.75 -36.12 6.96
CA GLY A 695 -34.85 -35.22 6.59
C GLY A 695 -34.42 -33.97 5.80
N ARG A 696 -33.29 -34.01 5.09
CA ARG A 696 -32.76 -32.86 4.33
C ARG A 696 -33.41 -32.75 2.95
N ASN A 697 -33.32 -31.56 2.33
CA ASN A 697 -33.69 -31.42 0.92
C ASN A 697 -32.67 -32.20 0.06
N ILE A 698 -33.16 -33.21 -0.66
CA ILE A 698 -32.37 -34.11 -1.50
C ILE A 698 -32.59 -33.90 -3.00
N ASP A 699 -33.38 -32.92 -3.43
CA ASP A 699 -33.83 -32.79 -4.83
C ASP A 699 -32.66 -32.75 -5.82
N ARG A 700 -31.59 -32.02 -5.46
CA ARG A 700 -30.37 -31.95 -6.27
C ARG A 700 -29.59 -33.27 -6.26
N MET A 701 -29.54 -33.94 -5.11
CA MET A 701 -28.85 -35.23 -4.98
C MET A 701 -29.57 -36.34 -5.73
N THR A 702 -30.90 -36.35 -5.75
CA THR A 702 -31.71 -37.29 -6.53
C THR A 702 -31.44 -37.15 -8.02
N LYS A 703 -31.42 -35.92 -8.55
CA LYS A 703 -31.08 -35.66 -9.98
C LYS A 703 -29.67 -36.12 -10.34
N ILE A 704 -28.70 -35.88 -9.46
CA ILE A 704 -27.32 -36.37 -9.62
C ILE A 704 -27.30 -37.90 -9.66
N HIS A 705 -27.99 -38.54 -8.73
CA HIS A 705 -28.04 -39.98 -8.62
C HIS A 705 -28.70 -40.65 -9.84
N GLU A 706 -29.80 -40.08 -10.35
CA GLU A 706 -30.45 -40.54 -11.59
C GLU A 706 -29.51 -40.46 -12.80
N ALA A 707 -28.77 -39.35 -12.92
CA ALA A 707 -27.77 -39.20 -13.97
C ALA A 707 -26.62 -40.22 -13.83
N LEU A 708 -26.18 -40.54 -12.61
CA LEU A 708 -25.17 -41.59 -12.39
C LEU A 708 -25.72 -42.99 -12.73
N LYS A 709 -27.00 -43.25 -12.45
CA LYS A 709 -27.67 -44.53 -12.78
C LYS A 709 -27.77 -44.74 -14.29
N SER A 710 -28.12 -43.72 -15.08
CA SER A 710 -28.23 -43.86 -16.54
C SER A 710 -26.88 -44.26 -17.19
N PHE A 711 -25.76 -43.68 -16.74
CA PHE A 711 -24.42 -44.06 -17.20
C PHE A 711 -23.95 -45.45 -16.74
N SER A 712 -24.57 -45.99 -15.69
CA SER A 712 -24.26 -47.34 -15.18
C SER A 712 -25.04 -48.42 -15.94
N ALA A 713 -26.22 -48.10 -16.46
CA ALA A 713 -27.09 -49.01 -17.22
C ALA A 713 -26.65 -49.22 -18.69
N ASP A 714 -26.02 -48.21 -19.32
CA ASP A 714 -25.55 -48.24 -20.72
C ASP A 714 -24.49 -49.33 -21.04
N LYS A 715 -24.02 -50.10 -20.04
CA LYS A 715 -23.05 -51.20 -20.23
C LYS A 715 -23.60 -52.60 -19.97
N THR A 716 -24.86 -52.76 -19.57
CA THR A 716 -25.46 -54.08 -19.29
C THR A 716 -26.45 -54.59 -20.35
N GLY A 717 -26.62 -53.93 -21.50
CA GLY A 717 -27.34 -54.55 -22.61
C GLY A 717 -27.54 -53.68 -23.84
N ALA A 718 -26.91 -54.06 -24.95
CA ALA A 718 -27.52 -54.18 -26.27
C ALA A 718 -26.46 -54.66 -27.29
N GLU A 719 -26.65 -55.89 -27.78
CA GLU A 719 -26.11 -56.38 -29.06
C GLU A 719 -26.39 -55.35 -30.18
N PRO A 720 -25.45 -55.09 -31.09
CA PRO A 720 -25.71 -54.18 -32.20
C PRO A 720 -26.63 -54.87 -33.21
N ALA A 721 -27.93 -54.56 -33.15
CA ALA A 721 -28.83 -54.82 -34.25
C ALA A 721 -28.38 -54.02 -35.48
N ALA A 722 -28.22 -54.73 -36.59
CA ALA A 722 -27.72 -54.24 -37.87
C ALA A 722 -28.41 -52.94 -38.33
N ALA A 723 -27.60 -51.94 -38.68
CA ALA A 723 -28.06 -50.76 -39.38
C ALA A 723 -28.42 -51.13 -40.84
N ALA A 724 -29.70 -50.99 -41.20
CA ALA A 724 -30.14 -50.86 -42.58
C ALA A 724 -30.18 -49.37 -42.97
N PRO A 725 -29.74 -48.98 -44.17
CA PRO A 725 -29.55 -47.57 -44.54
C PRO A 725 -30.85 -46.94 -45.02
N ALA A 726 -31.14 -45.71 -44.59
CA ALA A 726 -32.20 -44.90 -45.16
C ALA A 726 -31.62 -43.63 -45.80
N THR A 727 -31.92 -43.54 -47.09
CA THR A 727 -31.55 -42.58 -48.12
C THR A 727 -31.97 -41.13 -47.87
N ALA A 728 -31.22 -40.22 -48.47
CA ALA A 728 -31.45 -38.78 -48.53
C ALA A 728 -32.74 -38.38 -49.29
N ALA A 729 -33.38 -37.29 -48.85
CA ALA A 729 -34.18 -36.43 -49.71
C ALA A 729 -34.19 -34.97 -49.20
N VAL A 730 -33.38 -34.19 -49.91
CA VAL A 730 -33.40 -32.74 -50.23
C VAL A 730 -34.69 -31.97 -49.93
N ALA A 731 -34.54 -30.81 -49.27
CA ALA A 731 -35.29 -29.59 -49.59
C ALA A 731 -34.36 -28.37 -49.50
N LYS A 732 -34.18 -27.66 -50.63
CA LYS A 732 -33.39 -26.44 -50.81
C LYS A 732 -34.17 -25.20 -50.27
N PRO A 733 -33.48 -24.08 -49.95
CA PRO A 733 -34.04 -22.87 -49.32
C PRO A 733 -34.42 -21.79 -50.36
N PRO A 734 -35.13 -20.72 -49.98
CA PRO A 734 -35.16 -19.50 -50.77
C PRO A 734 -34.00 -18.55 -50.39
N ALA A 735 -33.29 -18.14 -51.44
CA ALA A 735 -32.36 -17.01 -51.55
C ALA A 735 -33.08 -15.67 -51.31
N GLY A 736 -32.46 -14.53 -51.01
CA GLY A 736 -31.06 -14.09 -50.98
C GLY A 736 -31.00 -12.55 -51.14
N SER A 737 -29.90 -11.95 -50.69
CA SER A 737 -29.28 -10.63 -51.05
C SER A 737 -28.54 -10.13 -49.78
N GLY A 738 -27.21 -10.25 -49.66
CA GLY A 738 -26.16 -9.48 -50.36
C GLY A 738 -25.83 -8.25 -49.50
N ASP A 739 -24.61 -7.92 -49.07
CA ASP A 739 -23.23 -8.27 -49.42
C ASP A 739 -22.30 -7.77 -48.26
N PRO A 740 -20.98 -7.52 -48.38
CA PRO A 740 -19.92 -8.30 -47.74
C PRO A 740 -19.08 -7.54 -46.70
N GLY A 741 -18.53 -8.23 -45.71
CA GLY A 741 -17.38 -7.70 -44.96
C GLY A 741 -17.32 -8.09 -43.48
N SER A 742 -16.51 -9.11 -43.16
CA SER A 742 -15.56 -9.11 -42.02
C SER A 742 -15.06 -10.53 -41.78
N VAL A 743 -13.93 -10.85 -42.39
CA VAL A 743 -13.10 -12.01 -42.03
C VAL A 743 -12.38 -11.65 -40.73
N SER A 744 -12.52 -12.47 -39.69
CA SER A 744 -11.84 -12.27 -38.40
C SER A 744 -10.52 -13.07 -38.31
N PRO A 745 -9.52 -12.61 -37.55
CA PRO A 745 -8.09 -12.91 -37.78
C PRO A 745 -7.54 -14.15 -37.07
N LEU A 746 -8.35 -15.22 -36.94
CA LEU A 746 -7.97 -16.42 -36.17
C LEU A 746 -7.61 -17.64 -37.03
N GLU A 747 -7.78 -17.57 -38.35
CA GLU A 747 -7.44 -18.67 -39.27
C GLU A 747 -6.14 -18.44 -40.06
N LYS A 748 -5.37 -17.39 -39.75
CA LYS A 748 -4.10 -17.08 -40.44
C LYS A 748 -2.81 -17.34 -39.63
N ALA A 749 -2.91 -17.80 -38.38
CA ALA A 749 -1.74 -18.05 -37.53
C ALA A 749 -1.37 -19.54 -37.37
N ALA A 750 -2.18 -20.46 -37.87
CA ALA A 750 -1.95 -21.91 -37.72
C ALA A 750 -1.17 -22.56 -38.88
N ALA A 751 -0.82 -21.81 -39.93
CA ALA A 751 -0.15 -22.34 -41.11
C ALA A 751 1.37 -22.15 -41.16
N ASP A 752 1.96 -21.24 -40.36
CA ASP A 752 3.36 -20.84 -40.53
C ASP A 752 4.37 -21.44 -39.54
N PHE A 753 3.98 -22.38 -38.67
CA PHE A 753 4.92 -22.95 -37.67
C PHE A 753 5.24 -24.45 -37.80
N ARG A 754 4.81 -25.11 -38.89
CA ARG A 754 5.13 -26.53 -39.18
C ARG A 754 6.19 -26.75 -40.28
N GLY A 755 7.06 -25.76 -40.53
CA GLY A 755 8.02 -25.79 -41.64
C GLY A 755 9.52 -25.80 -41.29
N ALA A 756 9.94 -25.72 -40.03
CA ALA A 756 11.35 -25.39 -39.72
C ALA A 756 12.00 -26.15 -38.55
N ALA A 757 11.73 -27.45 -38.38
CA ALA A 757 12.48 -28.27 -37.41
C ALA A 757 12.66 -29.71 -37.90
N ALA A 758 13.40 -29.88 -39.01
CA ALA A 758 13.88 -31.19 -39.45
C ALA A 758 15.26 -31.04 -40.12
N ALA A 759 16.28 -30.66 -39.34
CA ALA A 759 17.69 -30.92 -39.65
C ALA A 759 18.58 -30.47 -38.48
N ALA A 760 18.98 -31.40 -37.61
CA ALA A 760 20.29 -31.46 -36.94
C ALA A 760 20.24 -32.38 -35.70
N SER A 761 20.73 -33.62 -35.83
CA SER A 761 21.61 -34.30 -34.84
C SER A 761 21.68 -35.82 -35.08
N LEU A 762 22.81 -36.27 -35.64
CA LEU A 762 23.41 -37.60 -35.57
C LEU A 762 24.90 -37.35 -35.89
N SER A 763 25.94 -37.84 -35.24
CA SER A 763 26.18 -38.72 -34.08
C SER A 763 27.69 -38.55 -33.73
N PRO A 764 28.23 -39.10 -32.63
CA PRO A 764 29.54 -38.73 -32.10
C PRO A 764 30.72 -39.62 -32.53
N ALA A 765 31.89 -38.98 -32.43
CA ALA A 765 33.22 -39.46 -32.01
C ALA A 765 33.98 -40.56 -32.77
N LYS A 766 35.27 -40.25 -32.98
CA LYS A 766 36.34 -41.11 -33.51
C LYS A 766 36.71 -42.24 -32.53
N SER A 767 37.23 -43.31 -33.16
CA SER A 767 37.87 -44.55 -32.68
C SER A 767 36.95 -45.60 -32.08
#